data_AF-A0A9E4A8T5-F1
#
_entry.id   AF-A0A9E4A8T5-F1
#
_cell.length_a   1.000
_cell.length_b   1.000
_cell.length_c   1.000
_cell.angle_alpha   90.00
_cell.angle_beta   90.00
_cell.angle_gamma   90.00
#
_symmetry.space_group_name_H-M   'P 1'
#
loop_
_entity.id
_entity.type
_entity.pdbx_description
1 polymer ?
#
loop_
_entity_poly.entity_id
_entity_poly.type
_entity_poly.pdbx_seq_one_letter_code
_entity_poly.pdbx_strand_id
1 'polypeptide(L)'
;MTQPKYVYFFGTGEGEGDATMRLLLGGKGANLAEMTNLGVPVPPGFTISTEVCKFYYDNDNKYPSGLDQQITENLQKLEDALGTKFGDTEDPLLLSVRSGAAVSMPGMMDTILNLGLNDDAVKGLIAKSENERFAYDSYRRFVQMFGNVVLNVDHDEFEHLLEEKKKAKGVTLDTELEADDLAALVNEFKNAVKQRTGSDFPDNPRLQLDMARDAVFESSGNPRAITYRRLNDISEELGRTAVNVQAMVFGNMGGTSGSGVAFTRNPSTGANQFYGEFLINAQGEDVVAGIRTPLPVSDLRNILPDAYNELVDIGLRLEKHYSDMQDVEFTIQDSKLYMLQTRNGKRTGQAAVRIAVEMVEEGLIDKQTALTRVPANDLDQLLHPSVDPDASVEVIAQGLPASPGAAVGKVVFTALRAEELAAEGEKVILVRTETSPEDIGGMDAAEGILTARGGMTSHAAVVARGMGKCCVAGCSNLFINEEALEFIAGGKRYAEGDFITLNGSTGDVLSGQVSLIQPELSGQFGTLMEWADEVRTLDVRTNADTPEDAKNARGFGAEGIGLCRTEHMFFGTGIDAVREMILADETLERKQALAKLLSHQRTDFIGIFEAMAGYPVTIRTLDPPLHEFLPKNESEIRDLAERINVDPQKLRERVEELHEFNPMLGHRGCRLGIVYPEITEMQARAIFEAAVDVTKRGIKVLPEIMIPLVGHINEFSLQRKVVVDIAEEVFKETGSRVEYLVGTMIELPRAALTADKIAAEAEFFSYGTNDLTQTTFGMSRDDAVKFLDDYVKNGVLEYDPFQVLDQEGVGSLLQIGCEKGRAARPELKVGICGEHGGEPNSVKFCYGLGFDYVSCSPFRVPIARLAAAQAVIEDEA
;
A
#
# COMPACT_ATOMS: atom_id res chain seq x y z
N MET A 1 7.98 -40.01 28.50
CA MET A 1 7.69 -38.89 27.57
C MET A 1 8.79 -37.87 27.79
N THR A 2 9.54 -37.52 26.76
CA THR A 2 10.53 -36.44 26.80
C THR A 2 9.82 -35.13 27.16
N GLN A 3 10.38 -34.34 28.08
CA GLN A 3 9.83 -33.02 28.41
C GLN A 3 9.83 -32.13 27.15
N PRO A 4 8.76 -31.33 26.90
CA PRO A 4 8.74 -30.37 25.79
C PRO A 4 9.83 -29.31 25.96
N LYS A 5 10.45 -28.88 24.84
CA LYS A 5 11.53 -27.89 24.82
C LYS A 5 10.98 -26.50 24.49
N TYR A 6 11.19 -25.56 25.40
CA TYR A 6 10.67 -24.19 25.34
C TYR A 6 11.77 -23.13 25.17
N VAL A 7 13.01 -23.45 25.56
CA VAL A 7 14.14 -22.51 25.52
C VAL A 7 15.24 -23.06 24.62
N TYR A 8 15.74 -22.22 23.72
CA TYR A 8 16.69 -22.58 22.67
C TYR A 8 17.93 -21.70 22.76
N PHE A 9 19.09 -22.30 23.05
CA PHE A 9 20.35 -21.57 23.17
C PHE A 9 20.95 -21.19 21.81
N PHE A 10 21.66 -20.07 21.75
CA PHE A 10 22.54 -19.70 20.65
C PHE A 10 23.82 -19.08 21.19
N GLY A 11 24.98 -19.57 20.79
CA GLY A 11 26.26 -19.00 21.19
C GLY A 11 27.42 -19.95 20.95
N THR A 12 28.66 -19.48 21.12
CA THR A 12 29.87 -20.33 21.05
C THR A 12 30.02 -21.15 19.75
N GLY A 13 29.41 -20.70 18.65
CA GLY A 13 29.46 -21.37 17.34
C GLY A 13 28.37 -22.43 17.10
N GLU A 14 27.44 -22.62 18.04
CA GLU A 14 26.29 -23.53 17.89
C GLU A 14 24.98 -22.84 18.30
N GLY A 15 23.96 -22.93 17.45
CA GLY A 15 22.58 -22.54 17.71
C GLY A 15 21.67 -23.77 17.74
N GLU A 16 20.83 -23.88 18.78
CA GLU A 16 19.87 -24.98 18.92
C GLU A 16 18.63 -24.83 18.01
N GLY A 17 18.61 -23.81 17.16
CA GLY A 17 17.61 -23.57 16.12
C GLY A 17 18.22 -22.98 14.85
N ASP A 18 17.38 -22.60 13.88
CA ASP A 18 17.79 -22.08 12.57
C ASP A 18 16.73 -21.16 11.95
N ALA A 19 17.02 -20.62 10.75
CA ALA A 19 16.13 -19.73 10.01
C ALA A 19 14.76 -20.35 9.64
N THR A 20 14.60 -21.68 9.66
CA THR A 20 13.32 -22.35 9.36
C THR A 20 12.35 -22.33 10.54
N MET A 21 12.88 -22.14 11.77
CA MET A 21 12.10 -22.16 13.01
C MET A 21 11.44 -20.81 13.34
N ARG A 22 11.18 -19.95 12.34
CA ARG A 22 10.60 -18.60 12.52
C ARG A 22 9.27 -18.59 13.26
N LEU A 23 8.40 -19.58 13.03
CA LEU A 23 7.12 -19.68 13.74
C LEU A 23 7.31 -19.95 15.24
N LEU A 24 8.38 -20.66 15.62
CA LEU A 24 8.64 -21.07 17.00
C LEU A 24 9.52 -20.06 17.76
N LEU A 25 10.56 -19.53 17.11
CA LEU A 25 11.57 -18.65 17.72
C LEU A 25 11.34 -17.16 17.41
N GLY A 26 10.33 -16.86 16.60
CA GLY A 26 10.18 -15.57 15.96
C GLY A 26 11.25 -15.31 14.89
N GLY A 27 11.09 -14.25 14.11
CA GLY A 27 12.06 -13.85 13.09
C GLY A 27 13.44 -13.53 13.69
N LYS A 28 13.46 -12.84 14.84
CA LYS A 28 14.71 -12.44 15.50
C LYS A 28 15.47 -13.64 16.08
N GLY A 29 14.79 -14.52 16.82
CA GLY A 29 15.42 -15.69 17.44
C GLY A 29 15.93 -16.69 16.42
N ALA A 30 15.15 -16.93 15.35
CA ALA A 30 15.57 -17.78 14.24
C ALA A 30 16.84 -17.24 13.55
N ASN A 31 16.90 -15.93 13.26
CA ASN A 31 18.06 -15.32 12.62
C ASN A 31 19.29 -15.24 13.54
N LEU A 32 19.11 -15.08 14.86
CA LEU A 32 20.22 -15.15 15.85
C LEU A 32 20.86 -16.54 15.88
N ALA A 33 20.04 -17.58 15.87
CA ALA A 33 20.51 -18.96 15.82
C ALA A 33 21.20 -19.27 14.48
N GLU A 34 20.61 -18.84 13.35
CA GLU A 34 21.21 -18.99 12.02
C GLU A 34 22.57 -18.29 11.91
N MET A 35 22.66 -17.02 12.33
CA MET A 35 23.93 -16.28 12.33
C MET A 35 25.00 -17.00 13.16
N THR A 36 24.61 -17.54 14.31
CA THR A 36 25.52 -18.32 15.17
C THR A 36 26.04 -19.57 14.43
N ASN A 37 25.15 -20.32 13.77
CA ASN A 37 25.50 -21.51 12.98
C ASN A 37 26.38 -21.18 11.77
N LEU A 38 26.26 -19.97 11.23
CA LEU A 38 27.12 -19.45 10.16
C LEU A 38 28.49 -18.96 10.67
N GLY A 39 28.74 -19.00 11.99
CA GLY A 39 29.99 -18.50 12.58
C GLY A 39 30.12 -16.99 12.56
N VAL A 40 29.00 -16.26 12.51
CA VAL A 40 28.96 -14.80 12.70
C VAL A 40 29.17 -14.49 14.19
N PRO A 41 29.90 -13.43 14.56
CA PRO A 41 30.15 -13.07 15.97
C PRO A 41 28.88 -12.53 16.65
N VAL A 42 27.97 -13.43 17.03
CA VAL A 42 26.75 -13.11 17.77
C VAL A 42 27.02 -13.25 19.28
N PRO A 43 26.63 -12.26 20.12
CA PRO A 43 26.69 -12.42 21.56
C PRO A 43 25.80 -13.59 22.01
N PRO A 44 26.29 -14.49 22.87
CA PRO A 44 25.55 -15.68 23.26
C PRO A 44 24.27 -15.32 24.04
N GLY A 45 23.29 -16.21 23.98
CA GLY A 45 21.96 -16.01 24.54
C GLY A 45 21.05 -17.22 24.34
N PHE A 46 19.76 -17.00 24.56
CA PHE A 46 18.72 -17.98 24.29
C PHE A 46 17.38 -17.34 23.95
N THR A 47 16.53 -18.09 23.25
CA THR A 47 15.18 -17.68 22.88
C THR A 47 14.14 -18.53 23.61
N ILE A 48 13.17 -17.89 24.25
CA ILE A 48 11.96 -18.51 24.80
C ILE A 48 10.89 -18.49 23.70
N SER A 49 10.36 -19.67 23.35
CA SER A 49 9.52 -19.84 22.16
C SER A 49 8.16 -19.13 22.21
N THR A 50 7.59 -18.87 21.03
CA THR A 50 6.23 -18.35 20.83
C THR A 50 5.15 -19.27 21.44
N GLU A 51 5.40 -20.57 21.53
CA GLU A 51 4.53 -21.54 22.20
C GLU A 51 4.32 -21.22 23.69
N VAL A 52 5.35 -20.67 24.36
CA VAL A 52 5.22 -20.23 25.75
C VAL A 52 4.30 -19.02 25.85
N CYS A 53 4.43 -18.07 24.93
CA CYS A 53 3.54 -16.91 24.83
C CYS A 53 2.09 -17.36 24.56
N LYS A 54 1.90 -18.33 23.66
CA LYS A 54 0.58 -18.93 23.38
C LYS A 54 0.02 -19.57 24.65
N PHE A 55 0.80 -20.43 25.32
CA PHE A 55 0.39 -21.09 26.56
C PHE A 55 0.02 -20.08 27.65
N TYR A 56 0.78 -19.00 27.79
CA TYR A 56 0.54 -17.90 28.73
C TYR A 56 -0.88 -17.33 28.55
N TYR A 57 -1.26 -16.96 27.33
CA TYR A 57 -2.61 -16.45 27.06
C TYR A 57 -3.71 -17.51 27.18
N ASP A 58 -3.43 -18.76 26.78
CA ASP A 58 -4.41 -19.85 26.81
C ASP A 58 -4.71 -20.37 28.24
N ASN A 59 -3.87 -20.05 29.23
CA ASN A 59 -3.93 -20.62 30.59
C ASN A 59 -3.97 -19.58 31.72
N ASP A 60 -4.67 -18.45 31.52
CA ASP A 60 -4.82 -17.37 32.51
C ASP A 60 -3.46 -16.83 33.02
N ASN A 61 -2.55 -16.50 32.10
CA ASN A 61 -1.23 -15.93 32.38
C ASN A 61 -0.32 -16.86 33.20
N LYS A 62 -0.43 -18.17 33.02
CA LYS A 62 0.42 -19.18 33.67
C LYS A 62 1.43 -19.77 32.70
N TYR A 63 2.55 -20.26 33.24
CA TYR A 63 3.63 -20.87 32.46
C TYR A 63 3.55 -22.40 32.42
N PRO A 64 4.04 -23.05 31.34
CA PRO A 64 4.11 -24.49 31.27
C PRO A 64 5.11 -25.05 32.29
N SER A 65 4.84 -26.25 32.80
CA SER A 65 5.72 -26.93 33.76
C SER A 65 7.11 -27.16 33.15
N GLY A 66 8.16 -26.81 33.87
CA GLY A 66 9.55 -27.00 33.43
C GLY A 66 10.18 -25.81 32.70
N LEU A 67 9.42 -24.74 32.39
CA LEU A 67 9.98 -23.53 31.78
C LEU A 67 11.08 -22.90 32.64
N ASP A 68 10.81 -22.70 33.94
CA ASP A 68 11.74 -22.06 34.87
C ASP A 68 13.08 -22.80 34.97
N GLN A 69 13.03 -24.13 34.98
CA GLN A 69 14.20 -25.00 34.94
C GLN A 69 14.99 -24.79 33.63
N GLN A 70 14.31 -24.78 32.47
CA GLN A 70 14.98 -24.57 31.18
C GLN A 70 15.61 -23.17 31.05
N ILE A 71 14.98 -22.12 31.58
CA ILE A 71 15.58 -20.78 31.61
C ILE A 71 16.85 -20.80 32.47
N THR A 72 16.78 -21.43 33.64
CA THR A 72 17.93 -21.55 34.56
C THR A 72 19.09 -22.34 33.95
N GLU A 73 18.80 -23.46 33.27
CA GLU A 73 19.80 -24.26 32.55
C GLU A 73 20.49 -23.46 31.44
N ASN A 74 19.75 -22.66 30.68
CA ASN A 74 20.32 -21.85 29.60
C ASN A 74 21.05 -20.59 30.10
N LEU A 75 20.65 -20.03 31.25
CA LEU A 75 21.46 -19.03 31.94
C LEU A 75 22.80 -19.62 32.38
N GLN A 76 22.82 -20.83 32.95
CA GLN A 76 24.09 -21.47 33.32
C GLN A 76 24.99 -21.70 32.10
N LYS A 77 24.43 -22.15 30.97
CA LYS A 77 25.19 -22.26 29.71
C LYS A 77 25.77 -20.91 29.28
N LEU A 78 25.02 -19.83 29.44
CA LEU A 78 25.46 -18.47 29.11
C LEU A 78 26.60 -18.00 30.02
N GLU A 79 26.49 -18.24 31.32
CA GLU A 79 27.53 -17.96 32.30
C GLU A 79 28.81 -18.75 32.00
N ASP A 80 28.68 -20.04 31.70
CA ASP A 80 29.80 -20.91 31.36
C ASP A 80 30.50 -20.47 30.06
N ALA A 81 29.72 -19.99 29.08
CA ALA A 81 30.23 -19.50 27.80
C ALA A 81 31.03 -18.18 27.94
N LEU A 82 30.66 -17.31 28.88
CA LEU A 82 31.26 -15.99 29.05
C LEU A 82 32.25 -15.91 30.23
N GLY A 83 32.21 -16.88 31.14
CA GLY A 83 33.01 -16.87 32.37
C GLY A 83 32.56 -15.82 33.40
N THR A 84 31.37 -15.24 33.23
CA THR A 84 30.76 -14.25 34.13
C THR A 84 29.45 -14.80 34.69
N LYS A 85 28.96 -14.23 35.81
CA LYS A 85 27.75 -14.73 36.50
C LYS A 85 26.64 -13.70 36.56
N PHE A 86 25.40 -14.15 36.35
CA PHE A 86 24.23 -13.29 36.38
C PHE A 86 23.88 -12.93 37.82
N GLY A 87 24.02 -11.64 38.14
CA GLY A 87 23.86 -11.11 39.50
C GLY A 87 25.10 -11.21 40.39
N ASP A 88 26.28 -11.46 39.82
CA ASP A 88 27.54 -11.20 40.51
C ASP A 88 27.73 -9.70 40.74
N THR A 89 28.35 -9.34 41.85
CA THR A 89 28.63 -7.95 42.24
C THR A 89 30.02 -7.51 41.82
N GLU A 90 30.92 -8.45 41.53
CA GLU A 90 32.31 -8.16 41.11
C GLU A 90 32.46 -8.17 39.59
N ASP A 91 31.97 -9.21 38.91
CA ASP A 91 31.96 -9.30 37.44
C ASP A 91 30.55 -9.62 36.90
N PRO A 92 29.65 -8.61 36.84
CA PRO A 92 28.26 -8.82 36.50
C PRO A 92 28.08 -9.22 35.02
N LEU A 93 27.40 -10.35 34.79
CA LEU A 93 26.78 -10.62 33.49
C LEU A 93 25.53 -9.75 33.35
N LEU A 94 25.50 -8.92 32.31
CA LEU A 94 24.34 -8.09 31.96
C LEU A 94 23.67 -8.63 30.69
N LEU A 95 22.34 -8.53 30.64
CA LEU A 95 21.52 -9.11 29.58
C LEU A 95 20.71 -8.02 28.86
N SER A 96 20.36 -8.30 27.61
CA SER A 96 19.27 -7.63 26.90
C SER A 96 18.10 -8.58 26.75
N VAL A 97 16.89 -8.03 26.81
CA VAL A 97 15.64 -8.77 26.57
C VAL A 97 14.91 -8.09 25.41
N ARG A 98 14.68 -8.86 24.35
CA ARG A 98 14.12 -8.38 23.08
C ARG A 98 12.95 -9.25 22.63
N SER A 99 11.83 -8.62 22.30
CA SER A 99 10.71 -9.30 21.66
C SER A 99 11.04 -9.74 20.23
N GLY A 100 10.33 -10.74 19.72
CA GLY A 100 10.43 -11.18 18.34
C GLY A 100 9.28 -12.09 17.95
N ALA A 101 8.30 -11.56 17.21
CA ALA A 101 7.24 -12.35 16.59
C ALA A 101 7.72 -13.02 15.29
N ALA A 102 6.91 -13.93 14.74
CA ALA A 102 7.22 -14.61 13.46
C ALA A 102 7.32 -13.61 12.30
N VAL A 103 6.46 -12.59 12.32
CA VAL A 103 6.45 -11.47 11.37
C VAL A 103 7.05 -10.23 12.04
N SER A 104 7.79 -9.42 11.28
CA SER A 104 8.39 -8.20 11.79
C SER A 104 7.30 -7.18 12.15
N MET A 105 7.21 -6.82 13.42
CA MET A 105 6.30 -5.79 13.93
C MET A 105 7.12 -4.65 14.60
N PRO A 106 7.59 -3.65 13.83
CA PRO A 106 8.47 -2.60 14.33
C PRO A 106 7.77 -1.72 15.38
N GLY A 107 8.50 -1.36 16.45
CA GLY A 107 8.03 -0.41 17.47
C GLY A 107 6.92 -0.92 18.39
N MET A 108 6.68 -2.24 18.43
CA MET A 108 5.56 -2.83 19.19
C MET A 108 5.90 -3.18 20.64
N MET A 109 7.18 -3.46 20.93
CA MET A 109 7.72 -3.50 22.28
C MET A 109 9.18 -3.05 22.27
N ASP A 110 9.52 -2.21 23.23
CA ASP A 110 10.86 -1.66 23.38
C ASP A 110 11.85 -2.69 23.95
N THR A 111 13.10 -2.58 23.53
CA THR A 111 14.19 -3.45 23.97
C THR A 111 14.65 -3.02 25.36
N ILE A 112 14.82 -3.98 26.27
CA ILE A 112 15.40 -3.72 27.59
C ILE A 112 16.89 -4.06 27.50
N LEU A 113 17.75 -3.08 27.75
CA LEU A 113 19.21 -3.27 27.82
C LEU A 113 19.70 -3.21 29.27
N ASN A 114 20.91 -3.72 29.50
CA ASN A 114 21.62 -3.65 30.79
C ASN A 114 20.89 -4.33 31.97
N LEU A 115 20.02 -5.31 31.69
CA LEU A 115 19.30 -6.08 32.70
C LEU A 115 20.29 -6.87 33.57
N GLY A 116 20.09 -6.80 34.88
CA GLY A 116 21.00 -7.36 35.89
C GLY A 116 21.70 -6.29 36.73
N LEU A 117 21.63 -5.02 36.34
CA LEU A 117 22.18 -3.92 37.13
C LEU A 117 21.39 -3.71 38.43
N ASN A 118 22.13 -3.52 39.51
CA ASN A 118 21.66 -3.08 40.82
C ASN A 118 22.77 -2.27 41.52
N ASP A 119 22.50 -1.79 42.74
CA ASP A 119 23.43 -0.92 43.49
C ASP A 119 24.78 -1.59 43.83
N ASP A 120 24.88 -2.92 43.76
CA ASP A 120 26.13 -3.65 43.98
C ASP A 120 26.79 -4.04 42.65
N ALA A 121 26.04 -4.54 41.68
CA ALA A 121 26.54 -4.89 40.34
C ALA A 121 27.15 -3.68 39.62
N VAL A 122 26.61 -2.47 39.82
CA VAL A 122 27.20 -1.25 39.23
C VAL A 122 28.64 -1.04 39.73
N LYS A 123 28.98 -1.41 40.98
CA LYS A 123 30.34 -1.27 41.53
C LYS A 123 31.33 -2.20 40.83
N GLY A 124 30.93 -3.45 40.57
CA GLY A 124 31.71 -4.39 39.76
C GLY A 124 31.90 -3.88 38.33
N LEU A 125 30.85 -3.33 37.72
CA LEU A 125 30.94 -2.73 36.38
C LEU A 125 31.91 -1.53 36.34
N ILE A 126 31.90 -0.67 37.37
CA ILE A 126 32.86 0.44 37.51
C ILE A 126 34.29 -0.10 37.58
N ALA A 127 34.53 -1.10 38.42
CA ALA A 127 35.86 -1.69 38.62
C ALA A 127 36.40 -2.33 37.33
N LYS A 128 35.55 -3.01 36.56
CA LYS A 128 35.95 -3.70 35.32
C LYS A 128 36.13 -2.77 34.13
N SER A 129 35.27 -1.76 34.01
CA SER A 129 35.33 -0.81 32.89
C SER A 129 36.34 0.31 33.11
N GLU A 130 36.81 0.51 34.35
CA GLU A 130 37.58 1.68 34.78
C GLU A 130 36.91 3.01 34.37
N ASN A 131 35.58 2.99 34.20
CA ASN A 131 34.80 4.09 33.65
C ASN A 131 33.51 4.27 34.46
N GLU A 132 33.62 5.03 35.53
CA GLU A 132 32.52 5.25 36.47
C GLU A 132 31.29 5.91 35.81
N ARG A 133 31.55 6.85 34.90
CA ARG A 133 30.51 7.53 34.13
C ARG A 133 29.70 6.53 33.29
N PHE A 134 30.37 5.63 32.55
CA PHE A 134 29.71 4.60 31.73
C PHE A 134 28.80 3.68 32.56
N ALA A 135 29.27 3.25 33.73
CA ALA A 135 28.51 2.33 34.57
C ALA A 135 27.22 2.99 35.08
N TYR A 136 27.29 4.23 35.57
CA TYR A 136 26.10 4.97 36.01
C TYR A 136 25.20 5.40 34.84
N ASP A 137 25.75 5.72 33.67
CA ASP A 137 24.97 5.98 32.46
C ASP A 137 24.17 4.74 32.04
N SER A 138 24.81 3.57 32.05
CA SER A 138 24.14 2.30 31.76
C SER A 138 23.06 1.99 32.80
N TYR A 139 23.32 2.34 34.08
CA TYR A 139 22.36 2.10 35.15
C TYR A 139 21.15 3.03 35.11
N ARG A 140 21.33 4.35 34.89
CA ARG A 140 20.18 5.26 34.75
C ARG A 140 19.29 4.88 33.57
N ARG A 141 19.89 4.50 32.43
CA ARG A 141 19.18 4.00 31.25
C ARG A 141 18.40 2.72 31.56
N PHE A 142 19.01 1.79 32.29
CA PHE A 142 18.31 0.58 32.73
C PHE A 142 17.09 0.91 33.58
N VAL A 143 17.23 1.79 34.59
CA VAL A 143 16.11 2.17 35.47
C VAL A 143 14.99 2.85 34.67
N GLN A 144 15.33 3.72 33.71
CA GLN A 144 14.38 4.37 32.81
C GLN A 144 13.66 3.36 31.91
N MET A 145 14.39 2.55 31.15
CA MET A 145 13.83 1.55 30.23
C MET A 145 12.99 0.51 30.99
N PHE A 146 13.52 -0.05 32.08
CA PHE A 146 12.80 -1.05 32.87
C PHE A 146 11.59 -0.42 33.58
N GLY A 147 11.73 0.80 34.09
CA GLY A 147 10.64 1.56 34.70
C GLY A 147 9.50 1.83 33.71
N ASN A 148 9.83 2.19 32.48
CA ASN A 148 8.83 2.45 31.45
C ASN A 148 8.20 1.16 30.90
N VAL A 149 9.02 0.23 30.44
CA VAL A 149 8.57 -0.94 29.67
C VAL A 149 7.97 -2.03 30.57
N VAL A 150 8.53 -2.24 31.76
CA VAL A 150 8.11 -3.34 32.66
C VAL A 150 7.22 -2.84 33.78
N LEU A 151 7.49 -1.64 34.31
CA LEU A 151 6.75 -1.08 35.44
C LEU A 151 5.68 -0.05 35.03
N ASN A 152 5.51 0.22 33.73
CA ASN A 152 4.53 1.13 33.15
C ASN A 152 4.59 2.56 33.74
N VAL A 153 5.79 3.05 34.06
CA VAL A 153 6.03 4.46 34.44
C VAL A 153 6.18 5.29 33.17
N ASP A 154 5.54 6.46 33.10
CA ASP A 154 5.60 7.30 31.90
C ASP A 154 7.05 7.73 31.59
N HIS A 155 7.44 7.63 30.32
CA HIS A 155 8.78 7.99 29.85
C HIS A 155 9.08 9.48 30.11
N ASP A 156 8.06 10.33 29.94
CA ASP A 156 8.19 11.79 30.12
C ASP A 156 8.62 12.15 31.55
N GLU A 157 8.29 11.33 32.55
CA GLU A 157 8.71 11.58 33.93
C GLU A 157 10.23 11.46 34.09
N PHE A 158 10.86 10.50 33.41
CA PHE A 158 12.31 10.34 33.44
C PHE A 158 13.00 11.45 32.65
N GLU A 159 12.46 11.83 31.48
CA GLU A 159 13.00 12.92 30.67
C GLU A 159 12.91 14.27 31.39
N HIS A 160 11.81 14.53 32.10
CA HIS A 160 11.70 15.73 32.93
C HIS A 160 12.79 15.81 34.00
N LEU A 161 13.07 14.71 34.71
CA LEU A 161 14.14 14.66 35.72
C LEU A 161 15.53 14.84 35.10
N LEU A 162 15.77 14.23 33.93
CA LEU A 162 17.02 14.39 33.18
C LEU A 162 17.23 15.85 32.74
N GLU A 163 16.21 16.48 32.17
CA GLU A 163 16.23 17.89 31.77
C GLU A 163 16.42 18.85 32.95
N GLU A 164 15.80 18.58 34.09
CA GLU A 164 16.03 19.35 35.32
C GLU A 164 17.48 19.24 35.78
N LYS A 165 18.07 18.04 35.74
CA LYS A 165 19.49 17.84 36.08
C LYS A 165 20.41 18.60 35.11
N LYS A 166 20.16 18.51 33.80
CA LYS A 166 20.94 19.23 32.78
C LYS A 166 20.87 20.74 33.00
N LYS A 167 19.68 21.29 33.24
CA LYS A 167 19.49 22.72 33.55
C LYS A 167 20.19 23.14 34.84
N ALA A 168 20.14 22.31 35.89
CA ALA A 168 20.83 22.58 37.15
C ALA A 168 22.37 22.59 37.00
N LYS A 169 22.89 21.81 36.05
CA LYS A 169 24.33 21.71 35.75
C LYS A 169 24.80 22.67 34.65
N GLY A 170 23.87 23.32 33.95
CA GLY A 170 24.18 24.26 32.87
C GLY A 170 24.73 23.59 31.61
N VAL A 171 24.38 22.31 31.39
CA VAL A 171 24.79 21.52 30.22
C VAL A 171 23.60 21.34 29.27
N THR A 172 23.88 21.06 28.00
CA THR A 172 22.81 20.84 26.99
C THR A 172 22.74 19.40 26.50
N LEU A 173 23.83 18.64 26.59
CA LEU A 173 23.89 17.25 26.14
C LEU A 173 24.03 16.29 27.33
N ASP A 174 23.38 15.14 27.27
CA ASP A 174 23.49 14.07 28.29
C ASP A 174 24.94 13.59 28.45
N THR A 175 25.73 13.68 27.37
CA THR A 175 27.15 13.31 27.35
C THR A 175 28.01 14.17 28.27
N GLU A 176 27.54 15.38 28.61
CA GLU A 176 28.23 16.34 29.46
C GLU A 176 27.95 16.14 30.96
N LEU A 177 27.03 15.22 31.31
CA LEU A 177 26.81 14.83 32.70
C LEU A 177 27.96 13.96 33.21
N GLU A 178 28.46 14.31 34.39
CA GLU A 178 29.53 13.62 35.08
C GLU A 178 29.00 12.40 35.87
N ALA A 179 29.90 11.52 36.31
CA ALA A 179 29.53 10.29 37.02
C ALA A 179 28.65 10.54 38.27
N ASP A 180 28.99 11.54 39.08
CA ASP A 180 28.22 11.92 40.28
C ASP A 180 26.79 12.38 39.93
N ASP A 181 26.62 13.05 38.78
CA ASP A 181 25.32 13.54 38.33
C ASP A 181 24.42 12.38 37.89
N LEU A 182 25.01 11.41 37.19
CA LEU A 182 24.34 10.18 36.75
C LEU A 182 23.98 9.29 37.95
N ALA A 183 24.87 9.15 38.93
CA ALA A 183 24.59 8.42 40.17
C ALA A 183 23.42 9.06 40.96
N ALA A 184 23.35 10.39 40.99
CA ALA A 184 22.21 11.10 41.57
C ALA A 184 20.91 10.86 40.77
N LEU A 185 20.99 10.89 39.43
CA LEU A 185 19.84 10.60 38.56
C LEU A 185 19.29 9.19 38.75
N VAL A 186 20.15 8.17 38.91
CA VAL A 186 19.69 6.79 39.21
C VAL A 186 18.77 6.77 40.44
N ASN A 187 19.16 7.48 41.51
CA ASN A 187 18.37 7.54 42.73
C ASN A 187 17.06 8.32 42.52
N GLU A 188 17.10 9.41 41.77
CA GLU A 188 15.90 10.20 41.40
C GLU A 188 14.91 9.35 40.57
N PHE A 189 15.41 8.57 39.61
CA PHE A 189 14.61 7.67 38.79
C PHE A 189 13.99 6.53 39.61
N LYS A 190 14.77 5.89 40.50
CA LYS A 190 14.24 4.88 41.43
C LYS A 190 13.14 5.46 42.34
N ASN A 191 13.32 6.70 42.81
CA ASN A 191 12.32 7.38 43.62
C ASN A 191 11.04 7.67 42.82
N ALA A 192 11.15 8.08 41.56
CA ALA A 192 9.99 8.25 40.68
C ALA A 192 9.23 6.93 40.49
N VAL A 193 9.95 5.83 40.23
CA VAL A 193 9.36 4.48 40.17
C VAL A 193 8.62 4.13 41.46
N LYS A 194 9.22 4.38 42.63
CA LYS A 194 8.59 4.12 43.93
C LYS A 194 7.33 4.96 44.15
N GLN A 195 7.36 6.22 43.77
CA GLN A 195 6.21 7.12 43.91
C GLN A 195 5.03 6.70 43.02
N ARG A 196 5.30 6.18 41.82
CA ARG A 196 4.27 5.77 40.86
C ARG A 196 3.74 4.37 41.08
N THR A 197 4.62 3.42 41.35
CA THR A 197 4.26 1.99 41.49
C THR A 197 3.95 1.59 42.93
N GLY A 198 4.35 2.40 43.91
CA GLY A 198 4.27 2.08 45.34
C GLY A 198 5.30 1.04 45.82
N SER A 199 6.18 0.55 44.93
CA SER A 199 7.18 -0.48 45.22
C SER A 199 8.58 0.00 44.86
N ASP A 200 9.59 -0.53 45.56
CA ASP A 200 10.99 -0.24 45.23
C ASP A 200 11.39 -0.87 43.88
N PHE A 201 12.36 -0.26 43.21
CA PHE A 201 12.95 -0.82 41.99
C PHE A 201 13.57 -2.21 42.30
N PRO A 202 13.34 -3.25 41.48
CA PRO A 202 13.78 -4.60 41.81
C PRO A 202 15.30 -4.73 41.71
N ASP A 203 15.98 -5.02 42.82
CA ASP A 203 17.44 -5.24 42.83
C ASP A 203 17.84 -6.68 42.48
N ASN A 204 16.92 -7.64 42.56
CA ASN A 204 17.20 -9.05 42.26
C ASN A 204 17.23 -9.30 40.74
N PRO A 205 18.39 -9.68 40.15
CA PRO A 205 18.52 -9.86 38.69
C PRO A 205 17.60 -10.94 38.11
N ARG A 206 17.38 -12.05 38.83
CA ARG A 206 16.46 -13.10 38.36
C ARG A 206 15.03 -12.59 38.31
N LEU A 207 14.60 -11.85 39.33
CA LEU A 207 13.29 -11.22 39.33
C LEU A 207 13.15 -10.21 38.19
N GLN A 208 14.18 -9.40 37.92
CA GLN A 208 14.19 -8.49 36.77
C GLN A 208 13.96 -9.25 35.45
N LEU A 209 14.63 -10.39 35.25
CA LEU A 209 14.49 -11.20 34.04
C LEU A 209 13.08 -11.80 33.91
N ASP A 210 12.53 -12.33 35.00
CA ASP A 210 11.17 -12.89 35.02
C ASP A 210 10.14 -11.80 34.69
N MET A 211 10.25 -10.62 35.29
CA MET A 211 9.35 -9.48 35.01
C MET A 211 9.50 -8.98 33.56
N ALA A 212 10.72 -8.95 33.02
CA ALA A 212 10.97 -8.56 31.63
C ALA A 212 10.34 -9.56 30.65
N ARG A 213 10.45 -10.88 30.89
CA ARG A 213 9.76 -11.90 30.10
C ARG A 213 8.25 -11.67 30.09
N ASP A 214 7.68 -11.40 31.25
CA ASP A 214 6.23 -11.26 31.42
C ASP A 214 5.72 -10.03 30.67
N ALA A 215 6.42 -8.90 30.79
CA ALA A 215 6.16 -7.70 30.02
C ALA A 215 6.23 -7.95 28.49
N VAL A 216 7.17 -8.79 28.03
CA VAL A 216 7.25 -9.15 26.60
C VAL A 216 6.00 -9.89 26.15
N PHE A 217 5.55 -10.89 26.90
CA PHE A 217 4.33 -11.61 26.53
C PHE A 217 3.12 -10.69 26.54
N GLU A 218 2.95 -9.87 27.58
CA GLU A 218 1.85 -8.91 27.71
C GLU A 218 1.80 -7.90 26.56
N SER A 219 2.97 -7.45 26.07
CA SER A 219 3.06 -6.50 24.96
C SER A 219 2.39 -7.01 23.68
N SER A 220 2.37 -8.33 23.45
CA SER A 220 1.73 -8.91 22.25
C SER A 220 0.20 -8.78 22.28
N GLY A 221 -0.40 -8.63 23.47
CA GLY A 221 -1.84 -8.44 23.65
C GLY A 221 -2.27 -6.98 23.84
N ASN A 222 -1.35 -6.02 23.75
CA ASN A 222 -1.71 -4.61 23.96
C ASN A 222 -2.57 -4.06 22.79
N PRO A 223 -3.37 -2.99 23.02
CA PRO A 223 -4.25 -2.43 21.98
C PRO A 223 -3.51 -1.97 20.72
N ARG A 224 -2.26 -1.49 20.88
CA ARG A 224 -1.40 -1.08 19.76
C ARG A 224 -1.06 -2.27 18.87
N ALA A 225 -0.69 -3.42 19.46
CA ALA A 225 -0.33 -4.65 18.76
C ALA A 225 -1.51 -5.31 18.09
N ILE A 226 -2.66 -5.33 18.75
CA ILE A 226 -3.92 -5.77 18.12
C ILE A 226 -4.22 -4.90 16.89
N THR A 227 -4.10 -3.58 17.03
CA THR A 227 -4.36 -2.65 15.91
C THR A 227 -3.35 -2.83 14.78
N TYR A 228 -2.05 -2.92 15.08
CA TYR A 228 -1.00 -3.11 14.07
C TYR A 228 -1.21 -4.40 13.29
N ARG A 229 -1.53 -5.50 13.99
CA ARG A 229 -1.82 -6.79 13.36
C ARG A 229 -3.00 -6.72 12.40
N ARG A 230 -4.09 -6.08 12.83
CA ARG A 230 -5.27 -5.87 11.97
C ARG A 230 -4.96 -5.01 10.74
N LEU A 231 -4.07 -4.01 10.87
CA LEU A 231 -3.69 -3.13 9.75
C LEU A 231 -2.67 -3.74 8.77
N ASN A 232 -2.02 -4.85 9.13
CA ASN A 232 -0.97 -5.51 8.34
C ASN A 232 -1.26 -7.00 8.11
N ASP A 233 -2.51 -7.42 8.32
CA ASP A 233 -3.01 -8.78 8.04
C ASP A 233 -2.22 -9.89 8.75
N ILE A 234 -1.82 -9.62 9.99
CA ILE A 234 -1.06 -10.57 10.81
C ILE A 234 -2.04 -11.28 11.74
N SER A 235 -2.18 -12.60 11.56
CA SER A 235 -3.03 -13.42 12.43
C SER A 235 -2.57 -13.36 13.89
N GLU A 236 -3.47 -13.67 14.82
CA GLU A 236 -3.14 -13.69 16.25
C GLU A 236 -2.00 -14.68 16.57
N GLU A 237 -1.95 -15.81 15.86
CA GLU A 237 -0.90 -16.81 16.00
C GLU A 237 0.46 -16.30 15.53
N LEU A 238 0.53 -15.66 14.35
CA LEU A 238 1.75 -15.02 13.86
C LEU A 238 2.17 -13.82 14.72
N GLY A 239 1.20 -13.24 15.42
CA GLY A 239 1.34 -12.15 16.36
C GLY A 239 1.90 -12.51 17.74
N ARG A 240 1.97 -13.81 18.07
CA ARG A 240 2.59 -14.26 19.32
C ARG A 240 4.10 -14.06 19.25
N THR A 241 4.69 -13.64 20.37
CA THR A 241 6.08 -13.21 20.42
C THR A 241 6.97 -14.21 21.15
N ALA A 242 8.20 -14.35 20.69
CA ALA A 242 9.28 -15.00 21.42
C ALA A 242 10.04 -13.96 22.27
N VAL A 243 10.77 -14.45 23.28
CA VAL A 243 11.64 -13.61 24.12
C VAL A 243 13.08 -14.00 23.87
N ASN A 244 13.87 -13.07 23.33
CA ASN A 244 15.30 -13.26 23.10
C ASN A 244 16.06 -12.64 24.27
N VAL A 245 16.78 -13.46 25.01
CA VAL A 245 17.64 -13.07 26.12
C VAL A 245 19.08 -13.20 25.65
N GLN A 246 19.83 -12.11 25.61
CA GLN A 246 21.16 -12.08 24.99
C GLN A 246 22.15 -11.33 25.86
N ALA A 247 23.39 -11.80 25.95
CA ALA A 247 24.45 -11.09 26.67
C ALA A 247 24.68 -9.68 26.11
N MET A 248 24.88 -8.72 27.01
CA MET A 248 25.16 -7.34 26.64
C MET A 248 26.54 -7.19 25.99
N VAL A 249 26.55 -6.34 24.96
CA VAL A 249 27.77 -5.77 24.37
C VAL A 249 27.58 -4.26 24.34
N PHE A 250 28.62 -3.51 24.71
CA PHE A 250 28.54 -2.08 24.99
C PHE A 250 29.22 -1.26 23.90
N GLY A 251 28.42 -0.49 23.15
CA GLY A 251 28.92 0.51 22.20
C GLY A 251 29.36 1.83 22.85
N ASN A 252 29.14 1.99 24.15
CA ASN A 252 29.33 3.23 24.93
C ASN A 252 30.50 3.17 25.94
N MET A 253 31.53 2.36 25.66
CA MET A 253 32.73 2.26 26.51
C MET A 253 33.84 3.26 26.16
N GLY A 254 33.69 4.06 25.11
CA GLY A 254 34.67 5.06 24.69
C GLY A 254 34.84 5.16 23.18
N GLY A 255 35.96 5.75 22.74
CA GLY A 255 36.22 6.04 21.32
C GLY A 255 36.48 4.81 20.43
N THR A 256 36.70 3.64 21.03
CA THR A 256 36.91 2.34 20.35
C THR A 256 35.64 1.49 20.30
N SER A 257 34.51 2.05 20.73
CA SER A 257 33.22 1.36 20.78
C SER A 257 32.15 2.18 20.07
N GLY A 258 31.13 1.51 19.55
CA GLY A 258 30.01 2.17 18.88
C GLY A 258 28.89 1.18 18.52
N SER A 259 27.75 1.72 18.12
CA SER A 259 26.61 0.93 17.64
C SER A 259 26.07 1.51 16.35
N GLY A 260 25.51 0.67 15.49
CA GLY A 260 24.98 1.11 14.20
C GLY A 260 24.00 0.13 13.56
N VAL A 261 23.36 0.62 12.52
CA VAL A 261 22.43 -0.11 11.67
C VAL A 261 22.88 0.05 10.23
N ALA A 262 22.93 -1.04 9.47
CA ALA A 262 23.36 -1.02 8.09
C ALA A 262 22.55 -1.95 7.20
N PHE A 263 22.57 -1.66 5.91
CA PHE A 263 21.96 -2.41 4.84
C PHE A 263 23.05 -2.80 3.85
N THR A 264 22.98 -4.04 3.39
CA THR A 264 23.91 -4.59 2.38
C THR A 264 23.80 -3.88 1.03
N ARG A 265 22.62 -3.37 0.69
CA ARG A 265 22.36 -2.46 -0.44
C ARG A 265 21.53 -1.27 0.03
N ASN A 266 21.51 -0.18 -0.73
CA ASN A 266 20.72 1.00 -0.38
C ASN A 266 19.20 0.69 -0.44
N PRO A 267 18.44 0.82 0.67
CA PRO A 267 17.03 0.45 0.72
C PRO A 267 16.10 1.42 -0.04
N SER A 268 16.59 2.61 -0.41
CA SER A 268 15.81 3.64 -1.12
C SER A 268 16.05 3.61 -2.62
N THR A 269 17.30 3.46 -3.05
CA THR A 269 17.68 3.50 -4.48
C THR A 269 17.94 2.13 -5.09
N GLY A 270 18.13 1.10 -4.25
CA GLY A 270 18.54 -0.24 -4.65
C GLY A 270 20.01 -0.38 -5.03
N ALA A 271 20.81 0.70 -4.96
CA ALA A 271 22.22 0.65 -5.33
C ALA A 271 22.99 -0.39 -4.51
N ASN A 272 23.81 -1.20 -5.17
CA ASN A 272 24.72 -2.16 -4.54
C ASN A 272 25.88 -1.44 -3.82
N GLN A 273 25.54 -0.85 -2.67
CA GLN A 273 26.41 -0.09 -1.79
C GLN A 273 26.01 -0.38 -0.35
N PHE A 274 27.00 -0.70 0.48
CA PHE A 274 26.80 -0.83 1.92
C PHE A 274 26.39 0.53 2.52
N TYR A 275 25.16 0.62 3.01
CA TYR A 275 24.48 1.86 3.38
C TYR A 275 24.02 1.79 4.83
N GLY A 276 24.04 2.89 5.57
CA GLY A 276 23.59 2.89 6.96
C GLY A 276 24.27 3.94 7.80
N GLU A 277 24.05 3.84 9.10
CA GLU A 277 24.44 4.86 10.07
C GLU A 277 25.00 4.24 11.35
N PHE A 278 25.88 4.96 12.03
CA PHE A 278 26.46 4.54 13.31
C PHE A 278 26.81 5.73 14.20
N LEU A 279 27.00 5.45 15.48
CA LEU A 279 27.49 6.40 16.47
C LEU A 279 28.65 5.77 17.27
N ILE A 280 29.73 6.55 17.46
CA ILE A 280 30.80 6.23 18.40
C ILE A 280 30.38 6.58 19.82
N ASN A 281 30.77 5.73 20.77
CA ASN A 281 30.50 5.87 22.18
C ASN A 281 28.99 6.07 22.46
N ALA A 282 28.18 5.11 22.00
CA ALA A 282 26.72 5.16 22.02
C ALA A 282 26.12 3.76 22.13
N GLN A 283 24.88 3.65 22.62
CA GLN A 283 24.10 2.41 22.52
C GLN A 283 23.14 2.50 21.33
N GLY A 284 22.56 1.37 20.92
CA GLY A 284 21.61 1.32 19.79
C GLY A 284 20.40 2.25 19.95
N GLU A 285 19.97 2.49 21.19
CA GLU A 285 18.92 3.47 21.51
C GLU A 285 19.25 4.88 20.99
N ASP A 286 20.49 5.33 21.13
CA ASP A 286 20.92 6.68 20.71
C ASP A 286 20.87 6.84 19.18
N VAL A 287 21.05 5.74 18.43
CA VAL A 287 20.94 5.72 16.97
C VAL A 287 19.48 5.86 16.54
N VAL A 288 18.55 5.26 17.28
CA VAL A 288 17.11 5.29 16.97
C VAL A 288 16.46 6.60 17.45
N ALA A 289 16.87 7.12 18.60
CA ALA A 289 16.27 8.31 19.21
C ALA A 289 16.60 9.62 18.46
N GLY A 290 17.64 9.64 17.62
CA GLY A 290 18.00 10.81 16.80
C GLY A 290 18.49 12.02 17.60
N ILE A 291 18.75 11.88 18.91
CA ILE A 291 19.25 12.95 19.79
C ILE A 291 20.66 13.40 19.37
N ARG A 292 21.45 12.46 18.84
CA ARG A 292 22.77 12.70 18.25
C ARG A 292 22.69 12.43 16.75
N THR A 293 23.27 13.31 15.94
CA THR A 293 23.37 13.11 14.50
C THR A 293 24.25 11.88 14.20
N PRO A 294 23.69 10.81 13.61
CA PRO A 294 24.46 9.63 13.23
C PRO A 294 25.47 9.94 12.11
N LEU A 295 26.56 9.17 12.05
CA LEU A 295 27.53 9.23 10.97
C LEU A 295 27.24 8.15 9.93
N PRO A 296 27.49 8.36 8.63
CA PRO A 296 27.35 7.33 7.62
C PRO A 296 28.28 6.14 7.90
N VAL A 297 27.80 4.90 7.77
CA VAL A 297 28.57 3.68 8.07
C VAL A 297 29.89 3.57 7.28
N SER A 298 29.99 4.24 6.12
CA SER A 298 31.23 4.35 5.35
C SER A 298 32.38 5.01 6.12
N ASP A 299 32.07 5.93 7.02
CA ASP A 299 33.07 6.68 7.80
C ASP A 299 33.76 5.79 8.84
N LEU A 300 33.12 4.67 9.22
CA LEU A 300 33.72 3.66 10.10
C LEU A 300 35.04 3.12 9.52
N ARG A 301 35.20 3.10 8.19
CA ARG A 301 36.47 2.74 7.52
C ARG A 301 37.65 3.59 7.98
N ASN A 302 37.42 4.85 8.33
CA ASN A 302 38.47 5.77 8.78
C ASN A 302 38.68 5.74 10.30
N ILE A 303 37.68 5.28 11.07
CA ILE A 303 37.70 5.28 12.54
C ILE A 303 38.14 3.92 13.08
N LEU A 304 37.48 2.84 12.66
CA LEU A 304 37.71 1.45 13.07
C LEU A 304 37.78 0.55 11.82
N PRO A 305 38.89 0.59 11.05
CA PRO A 305 38.99 -0.07 9.74
C PRO A 305 38.79 -1.59 9.79
N ASP A 306 39.33 -2.26 10.81
CA ASP A 306 39.22 -3.71 10.94
C ASP A 306 37.77 -4.15 11.18
N ALA A 307 37.07 -3.45 12.07
CA ALA A 307 35.65 -3.70 12.34
C ALA A 307 34.76 -3.40 11.12
N TYR A 308 35.08 -2.35 10.34
CA TYR A 308 34.38 -2.05 9.09
C TYR A 308 34.56 -3.16 8.05
N ASN A 309 35.78 -3.64 7.85
CA ASN A 309 36.06 -4.71 6.88
C ASN A 309 35.36 -6.01 7.27
N GLU A 310 35.38 -6.36 8.56
CA GLU A 310 34.67 -7.54 9.08
C GLU A 310 33.14 -7.40 8.91
N LEU A 311 32.58 -6.21 9.18
CA LEU A 311 31.16 -5.92 9.02
C LEU A 311 30.70 -6.08 7.57
N VAL A 312 31.47 -5.57 6.61
CA VAL A 312 31.17 -5.70 5.18
C VAL A 312 31.25 -7.16 4.73
N ASP A 313 32.27 -7.92 5.15
CA ASP A 313 32.39 -9.34 4.82
C ASP A 313 31.21 -10.15 5.37
N ILE A 314 30.83 -9.92 6.62
CA ILE A 314 29.65 -10.53 7.23
C ILE A 314 28.39 -10.16 6.46
N GLY A 315 28.20 -8.88 6.11
CA GLY A 315 27.06 -8.42 5.32
C GLY A 315 26.92 -9.17 4.00
N LEU A 316 28.00 -9.29 3.23
CA LEU A 316 28.02 -10.03 1.96
C LEU A 316 27.74 -11.53 2.14
N ARG A 317 28.27 -12.14 3.21
CA ARG A 317 27.99 -13.55 3.54
C ARG A 317 26.52 -13.77 3.88
N LEU A 318 25.92 -12.86 4.66
CA LEU A 318 24.51 -12.91 5.02
C LEU A 318 23.61 -12.70 3.79
N GLU A 319 23.92 -11.72 2.95
CA GLU A 319 23.20 -11.49 1.69
C GLU A 319 23.23 -12.72 0.79
N LYS A 320 24.40 -13.35 0.64
CA LYS A 320 24.53 -14.59 -0.13
C LYS A 320 23.76 -15.76 0.49
N HIS A 321 23.78 -15.89 1.82
CA HIS A 321 23.10 -16.98 2.53
C HIS A 321 21.58 -16.87 2.44
N TYR A 322 21.02 -15.71 2.78
CA TYR A 322 19.58 -15.44 2.65
C TYR A 322 19.16 -15.17 1.20
N SER A 323 20.14 -15.03 0.31
CA SER A 323 20.00 -14.66 -1.09
C SER A 323 19.24 -13.36 -1.30
N ASP A 324 19.18 -12.44 -0.32
CA ASP A 324 18.42 -11.18 -0.38
C ASP A 324 19.11 -10.08 0.43
N MET A 325 18.79 -8.82 0.16
CA MET A 325 19.36 -7.66 0.84
C MET A 325 19.01 -7.71 2.33
N GLN A 326 20.05 -7.67 3.16
CA GLN A 326 19.95 -7.72 4.61
C GLN A 326 20.06 -6.32 5.25
N ASP A 327 19.19 -6.09 6.22
CA ASP A 327 19.26 -5.09 7.29
C ASP A 327 19.94 -5.74 8.50
N VAL A 328 21.03 -5.13 8.99
CA VAL A 328 21.88 -5.65 10.07
C VAL A 328 22.04 -4.60 11.18
N GLU A 329 21.95 -5.06 12.42
CA GLU A 329 22.29 -4.26 13.60
C GLU A 329 23.60 -4.80 14.20
N PHE A 330 24.52 -3.90 14.54
CA PHE A 330 25.82 -4.27 15.06
C PHE A 330 26.28 -3.35 16.21
N THR A 331 27.14 -3.91 17.06
CA THR A 331 27.86 -3.16 18.09
C THR A 331 29.34 -3.52 18.04
N ILE A 332 30.19 -2.52 18.18
CA ILE A 332 31.62 -2.66 18.35
C ILE A 332 31.93 -2.36 19.82
N GLN A 333 32.57 -3.29 20.50
CA GLN A 333 33.06 -3.10 21.86
C GLN A 333 34.57 -3.31 21.87
N ASP A 334 35.31 -2.28 22.23
CA ASP A 334 36.78 -2.30 22.28
C ASP A 334 37.41 -2.84 20.99
N SER A 335 36.97 -2.28 19.86
CA SER A 335 37.37 -2.66 18.49
C SER A 335 36.93 -4.06 18.02
N LYS A 336 36.17 -4.81 18.81
CA LYS A 336 35.61 -6.11 18.41
C LYS A 336 34.16 -5.98 17.95
N LEU A 337 33.88 -6.46 16.75
CA LEU A 337 32.54 -6.44 16.15
C LEU A 337 31.65 -7.56 16.73
N TYR A 338 30.40 -7.22 16.96
CA TYR A 338 29.34 -8.15 17.31
C TYR A 338 28.08 -7.86 16.49
N MET A 339 27.48 -8.90 15.94
CA MET A 339 26.21 -8.80 15.21
C MET A 339 25.05 -9.10 16.15
N LEU A 340 24.10 -8.18 16.22
CA LEU A 340 22.96 -8.24 17.13
C LEU A 340 21.68 -8.70 16.45
N GLN A 341 21.55 -8.43 15.15
CA GLN A 341 20.37 -8.78 14.39
C GLN A 341 20.70 -8.80 12.90
N THR A 342 19.98 -9.65 12.17
CA THR A 342 19.82 -9.52 10.73
C THR A 342 18.37 -9.84 10.34
N ARG A 343 17.90 -9.25 9.26
CA ARG A 343 16.62 -9.58 8.60
C ARG A 343 16.66 -9.10 7.15
N ASN A 344 15.77 -9.62 6.31
CA ASN A 344 15.55 -9.05 4.99
C ASN A 344 15.14 -7.58 5.12
N GLY A 345 15.88 -6.70 4.46
CA GLY A 345 15.68 -5.26 4.59
C GLY A 345 14.41 -4.80 3.86
N LYS A 346 13.61 -3.99 4.56
CA LYS A 346 12.52 -3.23 3.94
C LYS A 346 13.12 -2.22 2.96
N ARG A 347 12.42 -1.98 1.85
CA ARG A 347 12.94 -1.20 0.72
C ARG A 347 11.80 -0.57 -0.07
N THR A 348 12.10 0.45 -0.86
CA THR A 348 11.13 1.08 -1.80
C THR A 348 10.84 0.14 -2.98
N GLY A 349 9.78 0.42 -3.74
CA GLY A 349 9.50 -0.31 -4.98
C GLY A 349 10.66 -0.22 -5.99
N GLN A 350 11.26 0.96 -6.11
CA GLN A 350 12.47 1.16 -6.94
C GLN A 350 13.63 0.27 -6.50
N ALA A 351 13.92 0.26 -5.20
CA ALA A 351 14.97 -0.57 -4.66
C ALA A 351 14.67 -2.07 -4.82
N ALA A 352 13.41 -2.49 -4.62
CA ALA A 352 13.00 -3.88 -4.81
C ALA A 352 13.27 -4.36 -6.25
N VAL A 353 12.81 -3.60 -7.25
CA VAL A 353 13.02 -3.93 -8.68
C VAL A 353 14.51 -4.01 -9.00
N ARG A 354 15.28 -2.98 -8.63
CA ARG A 354 16.72 -2.93 -8.91
C ARG A 354 17.46 -4.10 -8.29
N ILE A 355 17.25 -4.35 -7.00
CA ILE A 355 17.93 -5.40 -6.26
C ILE A 355 17.57 -6.78 -6.83
N ALA A 356 16.30 -7.03 -7.14
CA ALA A 356 15.85 -8.29 -7.72
C ALA A 356 16.52 -8.57 -9.08
N VAL A 357 16.60 -7.57 -9.96
CA VAL A 357 17.25 -7.70 -11.27
C VAL A 357 18.76 -7.91 -11.13
N GLU A 358 19.45 -7.08 -10.33
CA GLU A 358 20.89 -7.21 -10.11
C GLU A 358 21.25 -8.58 -9.48
N MET A 359 20.44 -9.10 -8.56
CA MET A 359 20.68 -10.43 -7.96
C MET A 359 20.55 -11.58 -8.97
N VAL A 360 19.69 -11.44 -9.99
CA VAL A 360 19.64 -12.41 -11.10
C VAL A 360 20.87 -12.31 -11.98
N GLU A 361 21.31 -11.09 -12.30
CA GLU A 361 22.53 -10.85 -13.08
C GLU A 361 23.79 -11.37 -12.37
N GLU A 362 23.83 -11.26 -11.03
CA GLU A 362 24.87 -11.80 -10.17
C GLU A 362 24.78 -13.33 -9.99
N GLY A 363 23.68 -13.96 -10.43
CA GLY A 363 23.43 -15.39 -10.29
C GLY A 363 23.12 -15.84 -8.85
N LEU A 364 22.67 -14.92 -7.99
CA LEU A 364 22.25 -15.22 -6.61
C LEU A 364 20.84 -15.81 -6.56
N ILE A 365 19.96 -15.39 -7.46
CA ILE A 365 18.58 -15.88 -7.57
C ILE A 365 18.20 -16.12 -9.02
N ASP A 366 17.14 -16.92 -9.25
CA ASP A 366 16.53 -17.06 -10.57
C ASP A 366 15.45 -16.00 -10.83
N LYS A 367 14.96 -15.94 -12.07
CA LYS A 367 13.92 -14.99 -12.50
C LYS A 367 12.61 -15.16 -11.71
N GLN A 368 12.21 -16.40 -11.40
CA GLN A 368 10.97 -16.69 -10.67
C GLN A 368 11.04 -16.14 -9.24
N THR A 369 12.18 -16.33 -8.58
CA THR A 369 12.47 -15.78 -7.25
C THR A 369 12.51 -14.25 -7.28
N ALA A 370 13.06 -13.64 -8.34
CA ALA A 370 13.06 -12.18 -8.50
C ALA A 370 11.63 -11.61 -8.60
N LEU A 371 10.75 -12.25 -9.39
CA LEU A 371 9.36 -11.82 -9.57
C LEU A 371 8.56 -11.92 -8.27
N THR A 372 8.73 -12.97 -7.47
CA THR A 372 7.97 -13.16 -6.21
C THR A 372 8.45 -12.25 -5.07
N ARG A 373 9.67 -11.70 -5.17
CA ARG A 373 10.24 -10.81 -4.14
C ARG A 373 9.89 -9.35 -4.27
N VAL A 374 9.36 -8.93 -5.42
CA VAL A 374 8.88 -7.56 -5.63
C VAL A 374 7.38 -7.56 -5.32
N PRO A 375 6.92 -6.91 -4.24
CA PRO A 375 5.50 -6.78 -3.98
C PRO A 375 4.83 -6.03 -5.13
N ALA A 376 3.77 -6.60 -5.73
CA ALA A 376 3.18 -6.02 -6.93
C ALA A 376 2.65 -4.58 -6.71
N ASN A 377 2.10 -4.29 -5.53
CA ASN A 377 1.62 -2.95 -5.18
C ASN A 377 2.75 -1.91 -5.07
N ASP A 378 3.99 -2.33 -4.78
CA ASP A 378 5.12 -1.40 -4.67
C ASP A 378 5.53 -0.83 -6.04
N LEU A 379 5.13 -1.49 -7.15
CA LEU A 379 5.36 -0.95 -8.48
C LEU A 379 4.64 0.37 -8.71
N ASP A 380 3.54 0.65 -8.01
CA ASP A 380 2.82 1.92 -8.15
C ASP A 380 3.72 3.14 -7.88
N GLN A 381 4.68 3.01 -6.94
CA GLN A 381 5.68 4.05 -6.64
C GLN A 381 6.57 4.42 -7.83
N LEU A 382 6.69 3.52 -8.82
CA LEU A 382 7.50 3.70 -10.02
C LEU A 382 6.72 4.26 -11.20
N LEU A 383 5.42 4.46 -11.07
CA LEU A 383 4.55 4.84 -12.19
C LEU A 383 4.11 6.31 -12.12
N HIS A 384 4.29 6.95 -10.96
CA HIS A 384 3.91 8.34 -10.74
C HIS A 384 5.13 9.20 -10.39
N PRO A 385 5.11 10.50 -10.70
CA PRO A 385 6.12 11.43 -10.21
C PRO A 385 6.17 11.40 -8.68
N SER A 386 7.34 11.58 -8.09
CA SER A 386 7.51 11.63 -6.63
C SER A 386 8.19 12.93 -6.20
N VAL A 387 7.95 13.33 -4.95
CA VAL A 387 8.67 14.47 -4.35
C VAL A 387 10.14 14.08 -4.19
N ASP A 388 11.04 14.96 -4.62
CA ASP A 388 12.48 14.77 -4.46
C ASP A 388 12.82 14.64 -2.96
N PRO A 389 13.40 13.51 -2.49
CA PRO A 389 13.75 13.31 -1.08
C PRO A 389 14.73 14.34 -0.54
N ASP A 390 15.55 14.95 -1.42
CA ASP A 390 16.53 15.97 -1.04
C ASP A 390 15.93 17.38 -0.99
N ALA A 391 14.65 17.55 -1.35
CA ALA A 391 13.98 18.85 -1.33
C ALA A 391 13.48 19.24 0.08
N SER A 392 13.63 20.52 0.42
CA SER A 392 13.05 21.08 1.65
C SER A 392 11.53 21.21 1.50
N VAL A 393 10.79 20.46 2.32
CA VAL A 393 9.31 20.42 2.28
C VAL A 393 8.69 21.13 3.50
N GLU A 394 7.62 21.88 3.29
CA GLU A 394 6.77 22.47 4.33
C GLU A 394 5.34 21.92 4.15
N VAL A 395 4.91 21.00 5.01
CA VAL A 395 3.54 20.43 4.98
C VAL A 395 2.56 21.42 5.60
N ILE A 396 1.55 21.84 4.84
CA ILE A 396 0.56 22.86 5.23
C ILE A 396 -0.81 22.27 5.56
N ALA A 397 -1.11 21.10 5.03
CA ALA A 397 -2.28 20.31 5.38
C ALA A 397 -2.04 18.83 5.01
N GLN A 398 -2.88 17.94 5.53
CA GLN A 398 -2.86 16.52 5.19
C GLN A 398 -4.30 16.04 5.00
N GLY A 399 -4.55 15.35 3.90
CA GLY A 399 -5.81 14.67 3.59
C GLY A 399 -5.60 13.17 3.42
N LEU A 400 -6.57 12.52 2.78
CA LEU A 400 -6.49 11.12 2.39
C LEU A 400 -5.66 10.99 1.10
N PRO A 401 -4.73 10.01 1.01
CA PRO A 401 -3.95 9.72 -0.19
C PRO A 401 -4.83 9.06 -1.26
N ALA A 402 -5.70 9.85 -1.88
CA ALA A 402 -6.77 9.37 -2.75
C ALA A 402 -6.27 8.79 -4.08
N SER A 403 -5.28 9.44 -4.69
CA SER A 403 -4.62 8.92 -5.89
C SER A 403 -3.12 9.22 -5.80
N PRO A 404 -2.26 8.20 -5.96
CA PRO A 404 -0.82 8.28 -5.76
C PRO A 404 -0.14 9.28 -6.70
N GLY A 405 1.11 9.64 -6.38
CA GLY A 405 1.93 10.54 -7.17
C GLY A 405 2.13 11.92 -6.54
N ALA A 406 2.99 12.72 -7.16
CA ALA A 406 3.28 14.08 -6.75
C ALA A 406 2.96 15.05 -7.89
N ALA A 407 2.25 16.13 -7.57
CA ALA A 407 1.85 17.13 -8.55
C ALA A 407 2.18 18.53 -8.05
N VAL A 408 2.66 19.38 -8.96
CA VAL A 408 2.98 20.77 -8.66
C VAL A 408 2.33 21.71 -9.67
N GLY A 409 1.70 22.76 -9.19
CA GLY A 409 1.02 23.70 -10.07
C GLY A 409 0.37 24.88 -9.34
N LYS A 410 -0.18 25.79 -10.12
CA LYS A 410 -0.93 26.96 -9.68
C LYS A 410 -2.33 26.56 -9.22
N VAL A 411 -2.75 27.07 -8.08
CA VAL A 411 -4.10 26.84 -7.53
C VAL A 411 -5.15 27.47 -8.44
N VAL A 412 -6.18 26.69 -8.76
CA VAL A 412 -7.39 27.14 -9.47
C VAL A 412 -8.64 26.53 -8.81
N PHE A 413 -9.76 27.25 -8.83
CA PHE A 413 -10.97 26.87 -8.08
C PHE A 413 -12.14 26.39 -8.95
N THR A 414 -12.01 26.46 -10.27
CA THR A 414 -13.05 26.03 -11.22
C THR A 414 -12.45 25.19 -12.34
N ALA A 415 -13.22 24.21 -12.82
CA ALA A 415 -12.78 23.31 -13.89
C ALA A 415 -12.50 24.04 -15.21
N LEU A 416 -13.37 24.98 -15.59
CA LEU A 416 -13.19 25.80 -16.79
C LEU A 416 -11.88 26.60 -16.75
N ARG A 417 -11.52 27.13 -15.57
CA ARG A 417 -10.27 27.88 -15.41
C ARG A 417 -9.03 26.99 -15.47
N ALA A 418 -9.14 25.75 -14.97
CA ALA A 418 -8.09 24.75 -15.12
C ALA A 418 -7.84 24.43 -16.60
N GLU A 419 -8.89 24.23 -17.39
CA GLU A 419 -8.79 23.99 -18.84
C GLU A 419 -8.17 25.17 -19.61
N GLU A 420 -8.61 26.40 -19.32
CA GLU A 420 -8.07 27.62 -19.95
C GLU A 420 -6.56 27.74 -19.73
N LEU A 421 -6.12 27.63 -18.47
CA LEU A 421 -4.71 27.77 -18.11
C LEU A 421 -3.86 26.60 -18.61
N ALA A 422 -4.38 25.37 -18.57
CA ALA A 422 -3.70 24.22 -19.15
C ALA A 422 -3.53 24.37 -20.66
N ALA A 423 -4.53 24.91 -21.37
CA ALA A 423 -4.44 25.20 -22.80
C ALA A 423 -3.40 26.31 -23.14
N GLU A 424 -3.13 27.21 -22.19
CA GLU A 424 -2.02 28.18 -22.25
C GLU A 424 -0.64 27.58 -21.90
N GLY A 425 -0.60 26.31 -21.48
CA GLY A 425 0.61 25.57 -21.12
C GLY A 425 1.03 25.71 -19.66
N GLU A 426 0.15 26.22 -18.79
CA GLU A 426 0.40 26.37 -17.36
C GLU A 426 0.04 25.10 -16.58
N LYS A 427 0.85 24.78 -15.58
CA LYS A 427 0.57 23.67 -14.65
C LYS A 427 -0.37 24.11 -13.56
N VAL A 428 -1.48 23.42 -13.36
CA VAL A 428 -2.53 23.82 -12.40
C VAL A 428 -2.90 22.70 -11.42
N ILE A 429 -3.33 23.10 -10.23
CA ILE A 429 -3.90 22.22 -9.20
C ILE A 429 -5.35 22.64 -8.97
N LEU A 430 -6.29 21.75 -9.26
CA LEU A 430 -7.71 22.00 -9.09
C LEU A 430 -8.10 21.81 -7.62
N VAL A 431 -8.51 22.90 -6.97
CA VAL A 431 -8.93 22.93 -5.57
C VAL A 431 -10.45 23.12 -5.50
N ARG A 432 -11.16 22.12 -4.97
CA ARG A 432 -12.63 22.12 -4.89
C ARG A 432 -13.10 21.72 -3.50
N THR A 433 -14.30 22.16 -3.10
CA THR A 433 -14.93 21.60 -1.90
C THR A 433 -15.18 20.09 -2.09
N GLU A 434 -15.79 19.76 -3.23
CA GLU A 434 -16.02 18.42 -3.77
C GLU A 434 -16.09 18.53 -5.31
N THR A 435 -15.76 17.46 -6.03
CA THR A 435 -15.87 17.43 -7.50
C THR A 435 -17.16 16.75 -7.94
N SER A 436 -17.64 17.12 -9.12
CA SER A 436 -18.81 16.56 -9.80
C SER A 436 -18.45 16.11 -11.23
N PRO A 437 -19.35 15.39 -11.94
CA PRO A 437 -19.12 15.03 -13.34
C PRO A 437 -18.89 16.22 -14.28
N GLU A 438 -19.35 17.41 -13.92
CA GLU A 438 -19.11 18.63 -14.70
C GLU A 438 -17.65 19.13 -14.59
N ASP A 439 -16.91 18.67 -13.58
CA ASP A 439 -15.52 19.07 -13.34
C ASP A 439 -14.50 18.21 -14.10
N ILE A 440 -14.94 17.15 -14.82
CA ILE A 440 -14.05 16.15 -15.44
C ILE A 440 -13.01 16.79 -16.37
N GLY A 441 -13.40 17.73 -17.22
CA GLY A 441 -12.48 18.38 -18.15
C GLY A 441 -11.37 19.16 -17.42
N GLY A 442 -11.72 19.87 -16.35
CA GLY A 442 -10.74 20.55 -15.50
C GLY A 442 -9.89 19.61 -14.63
N MET A 443 -10.44 18.47 -14.21
CA MET A 443 -9.71 17.43 -13.49
C MET A 443 -8.64 16.78 -14.37
N ASP A 444 -8.96 16.52 -15.63
CA ASP A 444 -8.03 15.99 -16.63
C ASP A 444 -6.92 17.01 -16.98
N ALA A 445 -7.31 18.28 -17.15
CA ALA A 445 -6.40 19.38 -17.42
C ALA A 445 -5.42 19.68 -16.27
N ALA A 446 -5.80 19.38 -15.02
CA ALA A 446 -4.96 19.65 -13.85
C ALA A 446 -3.84 18.62 -13.67
N GLU A 447 -2.72 19.03 -13.07
CA GLU A 447 -1.63 18.13 -12.65
C GLU A 447 -2.02 17.33 -11.41
N GLY A 448 -2.88 17.89 -10.57
CA GLY A 448 -3.41 17.23 -9.37
C GLY A 448 -4.67 17.89 -8.84
N ILE A 449 -5.38 17.15 -7.98
CA ILE A 449 -6.70 17.51 -7.47
C ILE A 449 -6.66 17.51 -5.94
N LEU A 450 -7.13 18.60 -5.33
CA LEU A 450 -7.26 18.74 -3.89
C LEU A 450 -8.72 18.98 -3.52
N THR A 451 -9.28 18.14 -2.64
CA THR A 451 -10.63 18.36 -2.13
C THR A 451 -10.69 18.47 -0.61
N ALA A 452 -11.55 19.38 -0.12
CA ALA A 452 -11.82 19.50 1.32
C ALA A 452 -12.68 18.33 1.85
N ARG A 453 -13.57 17.79 1.00
CA ARG A 453 -14.46 16.66 1.31
C ARG A 453 -14.25 15.50 0.32
N GLY A 454 -14.72 14.32 0.72
CA GLY A 454 -14.65 13.09 -0.08
C GLY A 454 -13.65 12.09 0.48
N GLY A 455 -14.02 10.81 0.46
CA GLY A 455 -13.16 9.70 0.88
C GLY A 455 -12.31 9.13 -0.26
N MET A 456 -11.63 8.02 0.01
CA MET A 456 -10.86 7.24 -0.97
C MET A 456 -11.69 6.77 -2.16
N THR A 457 -13.02 6.69 -2.06
CA THR A 457 -13.94 6.28 -3.13
C THR A 457 -14.78 7.42 -3.70
N SER A 458 -14.49 8.67 -3.33
CA SER A 458 -15.19 9.84 -3.85
C SER A 458 -15.01 10.02 -5.36
N HIS A 459 -15.89 10.78 -6.01
CA HIS A 459 -15.79 11.13 -7.43
C HIS A 459 -14.37 11.60 -7.80
N ALA A 460 -13.80 12.51 -7.02
CA ALA A 460 -12.42 13.00 -7.20
C ALA A 460 -11.40 11.86 -7.19
N ALA A 461 -11.46 11.00 -6.18
CA ALA A 461 -10.52 9.89 -5.99
C ALA A 461 -10.61 8.84 -7.10
N VAL A 462 -11.82 8.46 -7.50
CA VAL A 462 -12.05 7.43 -8.53
C VAL A 462 -11.60 7.92 -9.90
N VAL A 463 -11.98 9.16 -10.27
CA VAL A 463 -11.60 9.75 -11.55
C VAL A 463 -10.09 10.02 -11.60
N ALA A 464 -9.52 10.58 -10.53
CA ALA A 464 -8.07 10.85 -10.47
C ALA A 464 -7.24 9.56 -10.57
N ARG A 465 -7.65 8.47 -9.90
CA ARG A 465 -6.98 7.16 -10.04
C ARG A 465 -7.14 6.57 -11.44
N GLY A 466 -8.29 6.79 -12.08
CA GLY A 466 -8.51 6.40 -13.47
C GLY A 466 -7.52 7.09 -14.42
N MET A 467 -7.33 8.40 -14.22
CA MET A 467 -6.44 9.27 -15.00
C MET A 467 -4.96 9.18 -14.58
N GLY A 468 -4.64 8.53 -13.46
CA GLY A 468 -3.29 8.55 -12.86
C GLY A 468 -2.83 9.94 -12.44
N LYS A 469 -3.76 10.81 -12.04
CA LYS A 469 -3.47 12.15 -11.53
C LYS A 469 -3.33 12.08 -10.02
N CYS A 470 -2.39 12.84 -9.47
CA CYS A 470 -2.22 12.98 -8.03
C CYS A 470 -3.50 13.56 -7.40
N CYS A 471 -4.04 12.91 -6.37
CA CYS A 471 -5.21 13.41 -5.67
C CYS A 471 -5.07 13.27 -4.16
N VAL A 472 -5.33 14.37 -3.46
CA VAL A 472 -5.49 14.41 -2.01
C VAL A 472 -6.94 14.77 -1.73
N ALA A 473 -7.70 13.83 -1.19
CA ALA A 473 -9.13 14.02 -0.93
C ALA A 473 -9.42 14.17 0.57
N GLY A 474 -10.55 14.79 0.91
CA GLY A 474 -11.04 14.80 2.30
C GLY A 474 -10.13 15.52 3.28
N CYS A 475 -9.41 16.55 2.82
CA CYS A 475 -8.53 17.33 3.66
C CYS A 475 -9.37 18.32 4.50
N SER A 476 -9.92 17.80 5.60
CA SER A 476 -10.88 18.47 6.50
C SER A 476 -10.35 19.75 7.15
N ASN A 477 -9.03 19.94 7.17
CA ASN A 477 -8.36 21.14 7.66
C ASN A 477 -8.27 22.27 6.61
N LEU A 478 -8.83 22.10 5.41
CA LEU A 478 -8.96 23.15 4.41
C LEU A 478 -10.27 23.91 4.56
N PHE A 479 -10.17 25.24 4.61
CA PHE A 479 -11.33 26.12 4.39
C PHE A 479 -11.21 26.75 3.00
N ILE A 480 -12.07 26.31 2.08
CA ILE A 480 -12.09 26.78 0.68
C ILE A 480 -13.22 27.82 0.54
N ASN A 481 -12.90 28.97 -0.03
CA ASN A 481 -13.85 30.01 -0.41
C ASN A 481 -13.81 30.21 -1.92
N GLU A 482 -14.72 29.55 -2.63
CA GLU A 482 -14.77 29.54 -4.10
C GLU A 482 -15.18 30.91 -4.68
N GLU A 483 -15.96 31.74 -3.95
CA GLU A 483 -16.31 33.10 -4.40
C GLU A 483 -15.11 34.06 -4.31
N ALA A 484 -14.28 33.91 -3.28
CA ALA A 484 -13.10 34.74 -3.08
C ALA A 484 -11.84 34.17 -3.77
N LEU A 485 -11.95 33.00 -4.42
CA LEU A 485 -10.87 32.29 -5.10
C LEU A 485 -9.65 32.10 -4.19
N GLU A 486 -9.89 31.60 -2.97
CA GLU A 486 -8.84 31.37 -1.97
C GLU A 486 -9.15 30.18 -1.06
N PHE A 487 -8.11 29.60 -0.46
CA PHE A 487 -8.26 28.67 0.65
C PHE A 487 -7.28 28.96 1.79
N ILE A 488 -7.57 28.42 2.98
CA ILE A 488 -6.74 28.54 4.18
C ILE A 488 -6.27 27.16 4.61
N ALA A 489 -4.95 27.00 4.78
CA ALA A 489 -4.27 25.80 5.26
C ALA A 489 -3.07 26.18 6.15
N GLY A 490 -2.83 25.45 7.24
CA GLY A 490 -1.67 25.70 8.12
C GLY A 490 -1.60 27.12 8.70
N GLY A 491 -2.73 27.82 8.82
CA GLY A 491 -2.78 29.22 9.25
C GLY A 491 -2.37 30.25 8.20
N LYS A 492 -2.12 29.84 6.94
CA LYS A 492 -1.74 30.68 5.81
C LYS A 492 -2.84 30.69 4.75
N ARG A 493 -2.91 31.77 3.97
CA ARG A 493 -3.90 31.97 2.89
C ARG A 493 -3.23 31.75 1.54
N TYR A 494 -3.90 31.01 0.67
CA TYR A 494 -3.49 30.71 -0.70
C TYR A 494 -4.57 31.19 -1.66
N ALA A 495 -4.21 32.02 -2.63
CA ALA A 495 -5.09 32.57 -3.64
C ALA A 495 -4.90 31.87 -4.99
N GLU A 496 -5.82 32.11 -5.93
CA GLU A 496 -5.67 31.64 -7.31
C GLU A 496 -4.33 32.10 -7.90
N GLY A 497 -3.61 31.18 -8.54
CA GLY A 497 -2.29 31.42 -9.11
C GLY A 497 -1.10 31.14 -8.16
N ASP A 498 -1.33 30.97 -6.86
CA ASP A 498 -0.29 30.53 -5.93
C ASP A 498 0.14 29.08 -6.22
N PHE A 499 1.41 28.78 -6.02
CA PHE A 499 1.93 27.42 -6.20
C PHE A 499 1.74 26.58 -4.95
N ILE A 500 1.28 25.35 -5.15
CA ILE A 500 1.31 24.29 -4.15
C ILE A 500 1.82 23.00 -4.78
N THR A 501 2.29 22.09 -3.92
CA THR A 501 2.64 20.73 -4.32
C THR A 501 1.76 19.75 -3.55
N LEU A 502 1.22 18.75 -4.22
CA LEU A 502 0.48 17.65 -3.62
C LEU A 502 1.34 16.40 -3.62
N ASN A 503 1.29 15.62 -2.54
CA ASN A 503 1.78 14.26 -2.48
C ASN A 503 0.60 13.33 -2.22
N GLY A 504 0.04 12.80 -3.30
CA GLY A 504 -1.09 11.89 -3.30
C GLY A 504 -0.78 10.50 -2.74
N SER A 505 0.50 10.15 -2.53
CA SER A 505 0.90 8.90 -1.88
C SER A 505 0.86 8.97 -0.36
N THR A 506 1.16 10.14 0.23
CA THR A 506 1.11 10.36 1.70
C THR A 506 -0.12 11.15 2.16
N GLY A 507 -0.81 11.80 1.22
CA GLY A 507 -1.91 12.72 1.50
C GLY A 507 -1.44 14.14 1.87
N ASP A 508 -0.15 14.45 1.71
CA ASP A 508 0.40 15.74 2.13
C ASP A 508 0.11 16.85 1.10
N VAL A 509 -0.23 18.03 1.61
CA VAL A 509 -0.31 19.28 0.85
C VAL A 509 0.88 20.12 1.28
N LEU A 510 1.75 20.50 0.34
CA LEU A 510 2.99 21.21 0.58
C LEU A 510 2.92 22.66 0.07
N SER A 511 3.54 23.55 0.84
CA SER A 511 3.70 24.98 0.53
C SER A 511 4.62 25.16 -0.68
N GLY A 512 4.16 25.90 -1.70
CA GLY A 512 5.00 26.32 -2.81
C GLY A 512 5.33 25.20 -3.82
N GLN A 513 6.34 25.47 -4.64
CA GLN A 513 6.82 24.57 -5.68
C GLN A 513 7.97 23.71 -5.17
N VAL A 514 7.72 22.42 -4.98
CA VAL A 514 8.74 21.44 -4.59
C VAL A 514 9.24 20.70 -5.83
N SER A 515 10.54 20.37 -5.86
CA SER A 515 11.13 19.58 -6.96
C SER A 515 10.54 18.17 -7.01
N LEU A 516 10.22 17.71 -8.22
CA LEU A 516 9.67 16.38 -8.47
C LEU A 516 10.65 15.55 -9.31
N ILE A 517 10.71 14.26 -9.03
CA ILE A 517 11.45 13.26 -9.80
C ILE A 517 10.46 12.49 -10.68
N GLN A 518 10.72 12.45 -11.99
CA GLN A 518 9.96 11.63 -12.93
C GLN A 518 10.56 10.22 -12.96
N PRO A 519 9.75 9.15 -12.83
CA PRO A 519 10.27 7.80 -12.90
C PRO A 519 10.67 7.44 -14.33
N GLU A 520 11.84 6.81 -14.48
CA GLU A 520 12.24 6.18 -15.74
C GLU A 520 11.72 4.75 -15.79
N LEU A 521 10.74 4.48 -16.66
CA LEU A 521 10.15 3.16 -16.89
C LEU A 521 11.04 2.22 -17.75
N SER A 522 12.34 2.50 -17.80
CA SER A 522 13.32 1.78 -18.62
C SER A 522 14.39 1.12 -17.75
N GLY A 523 15.25 0.30 -18.36
CA GLY A 523 16.27 -0.44 -17.61
C GLY A 523 15.67 -1.58 -16.78
N GLN A 524 15.96 -1.60 -15.47
CA GLN A 524 15.63 -2.71 -14.58
C GLN A 524 14.12 -2.97 -14.49
N PHE A 525 13.29 -1.93 -14.51
CA PHE A 525 11.83 -2.08 -14.55
C PHE A 525 11.38 -2.84 -15.80
N GLY A 526 11.89 -2.44 -16.98
CA GLY A 526 11.59 -3.11 -18.25
C GLY A 526 11.99 -4.59 -18.22
N THR A 527 13.20 -4.89 -17.74
CA THR A 527 13.70 -6.26 -17.59
C THR A 527 12.79 -7.13 -16.70
N LEU A 528 12.36 -6.61 -15.55
CA LEU A 528 11.43 -7.32 -14.66
C LEU A 528 10.08 -7.58 -15.35
N MET A 529 9.57 -6.58 -16.07
CA MET A 529 8.30 -6.67 -16.78
C MET A 529 8.34 -7.65 -17.96
N GLU A 530 9.48 -7.78 -18.64
CA GLU A 530 9.72 -8.83 -19.65
C GLU A 530 9.69 -10.22 -19.01
N TRP A 531 10.33 -10.41 -17.84
CA TRP A 531 10.27 -11.69 -17.13
C TRP A 531 8.86 -12.03 -16.66
N ALA A 532 8.09 -11.03 -16.21
CA ALA A 532 6.69 -11.23 -15.84
C ALA A 532 5.85 -11.70 -17.04
N ASP A 533 6.07 -11.10 -18.22
CA ASP A 533 5.38 -11.50 -19.46
C ASP A 533 5.77 -12.89 -19.96
N GLU A 534 7.01 -13.33 -19.72
CA GLU A 534 7.45 -14.70 -20.07
C GLU A 534 6.71 -15.77 -19.25
N VAL A 535 6.25 -15.44 -18.05
CA VAL A 535 5.69 -16.39 -17.08
C VAL A 535 4.16 -16.34 -17.02
N ARG A 536 3.55 -15.15 -17.07
CA ARG A 536 2.10 -15.03 -16.92
C ARG A 536 1.34 -15.72 -18.07
N THR A 537 0.15 -16.20 -17.75
CA THR A 537 -0.78 -16.77 -18.74
C THR A 537 -2.06 -15.94 -18.90
N LEU A 538 -2.42 -15.13 -17.90
CA LEU A 538 -3.50 -14.16 -18.01
C LEU A 538 -3.10 -13.01 -18.94
N ASP A 539 -3.97 -12.67 -19.88
CA ASP A 539 -3.86 -11.43 -20.62
C ASP A 539 -4.14 -10.25 -19.68
N VAL A 540 -3.39 -9.15 -19.85
CA VAL A 540 -3.63 -7.92 -19.09
C VAL A 540 -4.10 -6.81 -20.02
N ARG A 541 -5.38 -6.48 -19.93
CA ARG A 541 -6.01 -5.39 -20.68
C ARG A 541 -6.12 -4.14 -19.81
N THR A 542 -6.54 -3.04 -20.43
CA THR A 542 -6.76 -1.76 -19.74
C THR A 542 -8.22 -1.32 -19.78
N ASN A 543 -8.62 -0.50 -18.81
CA ASN A 543 -9.81 0.32 -18.84
C ASN A 543 -9.37 1.68 -19.36
N ALA A 544 -9.75 2.04 -20.57
CA ALA A 544 -9.32 3.26 -21.24
C ALA A 544 -10.44 3.79 -22.12
N ASP A 545 -10.74 5.07 -21.95
CA ASP A 545 -11.91 5.71 -22.55
C ASP A 545 -11.51 6.72 -23.63
N THR A 546 -10.22 7.12 -23.67
CA THR A 546 -9.66 8.06 -24.64
C THR A 546 -8.51 7.44 -25.47
N PRO A 547 -8.18 7.99 -26.65
CA PRO A 547 -7.02 7.56 -27.43
C PRO A 547 -5.69 7.73 -26.69
N GLU A 548 -5.56 8.74 -25.83
CA GLU A 548 -4.36 8.99 -25.05
C GLU A 548 -4.17 7.95 -23.95
N ASP A 549 -5.23 7.64 -23.20
CA ASP A 549 -5.22 6.57 -22.19
C ASP A 549 -4.87 5.21 -22.84
N ALA A 550 -5.46 4.93 -24.00
CA ALA A 550 -5.18 3.72 -24.76
C ALA A 550 -3.71 3.63 -25.15
N LYS A 551 -3.10 4.74 -25.58
CA LYS A 551 -1.68 4.80 -25.95
C LYS A 551 -0.76 4.65 -24.73
N ASN A 552 -1.10 5.29 -23.61
CA ASN A 552 -0.35 5.20 -22.36
C ASN A 552 -0.38 3.76 -21.82
N ALA A 553 -1.56 3.15 -21.77
CA ALA A 553 -1.73 1.76 -21.36
C ALA A 553 -0.94 0.78 -22.25
N ARG A 554 -0.91 1.01 -23.58
CA ARG A 554 -0.06 0.24 -24.50
C ARG A 554 1.42 0.38 -24.17
N GLY A 555 1.87 1.58 -23.78
CA GLY A 555 3.24 1.82 -23.31
C GLY A 555 3.59 1.02 -22.05
N PHE A 556 2.61 0.76 -21.18
CA PHE A 556 2.74 -0.09 -19.99
C PHE A 556 2.58 -1.60 -20.27
N GLY A 557 2.36 -1.99 -21.53
CA GLY A 557 2.24 -3.39 -21.94
C GLY A 557 0.81 -3.94 -21.97
N ALA A 558 -0.23 -3.10 -22.00
CA ALA A 558 -1.60 -3.57 -22.12
C ALA A 558 -1.85 -4.30 -23.46
N GLU A 559 -2.59 -5.41 -23.38
CA GLU A 559 -2.92 -6.31 -24.49
C GLU A 559 -4.35 -6.10 -25.01
N GLY A 560 -4.78 -4.84 -24.98
CA GLY A 560 -6.10 -4.41 -25.44
C GLY A 560 -6.87 -3.65 -24.37
N ILE A 561 -8.10 -3.28 -24.68
CA ILE A 561 -9.01 -2.57 -23.77
C ILE A 561 -10.10 -3.53 -23.31
N GLY A 562 -10.20 -3.84 -22.02
CA GLY A 562 -11.26 -4.69 -21.48
C GLY A 562 -12.52 -3.91 -21.06
N LEU A 563 -12.41 -2.58 -20.97
CA LEU A 563 -13.54 -1.68 -20.75
C LEU A 563 -13.25 -0.28 -21.31
N CYS A 564 -13.97 0.11 -22.36
CA CYS A 564 -14.10 1.48 -22.84
C CYS A 564 -15.52 1.96 -22.52
N ARG A 565 -15.62 2.98 -21.67
CA ARG A 565 -16.86 3.59 -21.21
C ARG A 565 -17.29 4.69 -22.17
N THR A 566 -18.45 4.52 -22.77
CA THR A 566 -18.96 5.45 -23.78
C THR A 566 -19.57 6.70 -23.17
N GLU A 567 -20.00 6.63 -21.92
CA GLU A 567 -20.51 7.77 -21.16
C GLU A 567 -19.49 8.89 -21.00
N HIS A 568 -18.21 8.55 -20.86
CA HIS A 568 -17.12 9.53 -20.75
C HIS A 568 -16.90 10.34 -22.03
N MET A 569 -17.22 9.75 -23.18
CA MET A 569 -17.15 10.41 -24.49
C MET A 569 -18.27 11.46 -24.69
N PHE A 570 -19.28 11.47 -23.81
CA PHE A 570 -20.35 12.46 -23.87
C PHE A 570 -20.09 13.70 -23.01
N PHE A 571 -19.19 13.63 -22.02
CA PHE A 571 -18.83 14.78 -21.21
C PHE A 571 -17.94 15.75 -22.01
N GLY A 572 -18.13 17.06 -21.84
CA GLY A 572 -17.51 18.10 -22.67
C GLY A 572 -18.42 18.57 -23.81
N THR A 573 -17.91 18.62 -25.04
CA THR A 573 -18.63 19.20 -26.21
C THR A 573 -19.90 18.42 -26.61
N GLY A 574 -20.02 17.15 -26.23
CA GLY A 574 -21.15 16.29 -26.56
C GLY A 574 -22.36 16.39 -25.63
N ILE A 575 -22.21 17.02 -24.45
CA ILE A 575 -23.22 16.92 -23.38
C ILE A 575 -24.56 17.56 -23.76
N ASP A 576 -24.52 18.66 -24.52
CA ASP A 576 -25.73 19.36 -24.94
C ASP A 576 -26.56 18.52 -25.91
N ALA A 577 -25.93 17.71 -26.78
CA ALA A 577 -26.64 16.79 -27.66
C ALA A 577 -27.28 15.60 -26.90
N VAL A 578 -26.66 15.14 -25.81
CA VAL A 578 -27.28 14.17 -24.90
C VAL A 578 -28.49 14.79 -24.19
N ARG A 579 -28.38 16.05 -23.73
CA ARG A 579 -29.48 16.76 -23.09
C ARG A 579 -30.67 17.00 -24.03
N GLU A 580 -30.41 17.37 -25.28
CA GLU A 580 -31.43 17.44 -26.33
C GLU A 580 -32.11 16.09 -26.56
N MET A 581 -31.34 14.99 -26.60
CA MET A 581 -31.87 13.63 -26.73
C MET A 581 -32.80 13.28 -25.56
N ILE A 582 -32.43 13.66 -24.33
CA ILE A 582 -33.24 13.40 -23.14
C ILE A 582 -34.58 14.15 -23.18
N LEU A 583 -34.60 15.37 -23.72
CA LEU A 583 -35.80 16.22 -23.80
C LEU A 583 -36.72 15.91 -24.98
N ALA A 584 -36.30 15.05 -25.91
CA ALA A 584 -37.06 14.67 -27.07
C ALA A 584 -38.27 13.78 -26.70
N ASP A 585 -39.46 14.19 -27.13
CA ASP A 585 -40.71 13.45 -26.88
C ASP A 585 -40.91 12.35 -27.93
N GLU A 586 -40.50 12.61 -29.18
CA GLU A 586 -40.61 11.67 -30.30
C GLU A 586 -39.28 11.00 -30.65
N THR A 587 -39.35 9.73 -31.10
CA THR A 587 -38.20 8.97 -31.59
C THR A 587 -37.45 9.69 -32.71
N LEU A 588 -38.15 10.44 -33.58
CA LEU A 588 -37.52 11.16 -34.69
C LEU A 588 -36.61 12.29 -34.19
N GLU A 589 -37.09 13.08 -33.22
CA GLU A 589 -36.31 14.15 -32.58
C GLU A 589 -35.10 13.56 -31.85
N ARG A 590 -35.29 12.44 -31.16
CA ARG A 590 -34.22 11.72 -30.45
C ARG A 590 -33.13 11.25 -31.41
N LYS A 591 -33.49 10.71 -32.58
CA LYS A 591 -32.54 10.33 -33.65
C LYS A 591 -31.77 11.54 -34.21
N GLN A 592 -32.38 12.72 -34.30
CA GLN A 592 -31.70 13.94 -34.75
C GLN A 592 -30.64 14.40 -33.74
N ALA A 593 -30.95 14.36 -32.44
CA ALA A 593 -29.98 14.66 -31.39
C ALA A 593 -28.82 13.66 -31.38
N LEU A 594 -29.13 12.36 -31.45
CA LEU A 594 -28.14 11.27 -31.53
C LEU A 594 -27.22 11.38 -32.76
N ALA A 595 -27.72 11.86 -33.90
CA ALA A 595 -26.89 12.07 -35.09
C ALA A 595 -25.75 13.09 -34.89
N LYS A 596 -25.92 14.05 -33.96
CA LYS A 596 -24.85 15.00 -33.60
C LYS A 596 -23.72 14.27 -32.85
N LEU A 597 -24.07 13.32 -31.99
CA LEU A 597 -23.12 12.52 -31.21
C LEU A 597 -22.34 11.51 -32.07
N LEU A 598 -22.97 10.96 -33.12
CA LEU A 598 -22.37 9.97 -34.01
C LEU A 598 -20.99 10.39 -34.53
N SER A 599 -20.85 11.65 -34.96
CA SER A 599 -19.58 12.16 -35.50
C SER A 599 -18.45 12.26 -34.47
N HIS A 600 -18.79 12.60 -33.23
CA HIS A 600 -17.85 12.72 -32.12
C HIS A 600 -17.36 11.32 -31.71
N GLN A 601 -18.29 10.42 -31.36
CA GLN A 601 -17.94 9.05 -30.98
C GLN A 601 -17.16 8.31 -32.06
N ARG A 602 -17.54 8.46 -33.34
CA ARG A 602 -16.79 7.83 -34.43
C ARG A 602 -15.34 8.30 -34.48
N THR A 603 -15.09 9.58 -34.20
CA THR A 603 -13.73 10.15 -34.17
C THR A 603 -12.93 9.58 -33.00
N ASP A 604 -13.54 9.50 -31.82
CA ASP A 604 -12.89 8.93 -30.63
C ASP A 604 -12.56 7.44 -30.84
N PHE A 605 -13.49 6.67 -31.38
CA PHE A 605 -13.25 5.26 -31.70
C PHE A 605 -12.17 5.05 -32.77
N ILE A 606 -12.06 5.93 -33.77
CA ILE A 606 -10.94 5.89 -34.72
C ILE A 606 -9.61 6.01 -33.96
N GLY A 607 -9.48 7.02 -33.09
CA GLY A 607 -8.26 7.23 -32.31
C GLY A 607 -7.94 6.05 -31.39
N ILE A 608 -8.96 5.48 -30.73
CA ILE A 608 -8.80 4.30 -29.86
C ILE A 608 -8.36 3.06 -30.66
N PHE A 609 -8.99 2.78 -31.80
CA PHE A 609 -8.62 1.63 -32.64
C PHE A 609 -7.23 1.78 -33.25
N GLU A 610 -6.80 3.00 -33.59
CA GLU A 610 -5.44 3.28 -34.04
C GLU A 610 -4.41 3.06 -32.92
N ALA A 611 -4.71 3.51 -31.69
CA ALA A 611 -3.85 3.28 -30.53
C ALA A 611 -3.72 1.79 -30.17
N MET A 612 -4.80 1.02 -30.33
CA MET A 612 -4.90 -0.40 -30.03
C MET A 612 -4.71 -1.30 -31.26
N ALA A 613 -3.96 -0.85 -32.27
CA ALA A 613 -3.73 -1.59 -33.50
C ALA A 613 -3.31 -3.05 -33.25
N GLY A 614 -4.14 -4.00 -33.71
CA GLY A 614 -3.92 -5.45 -33.57
C GLY A 614 -4.43 -6.08 -32.28
N TYR A 615 -4.93 -5.31 -31.32
CA TYR A 615 -5.42 -5.77 -30.02
C TYR A 615 -6.95 -5.60 -29.88
N PRO A 616 -7.60 -6.41 -29.04
CA PRO A 616 -9.06 -6.35 -28.86
C PRO A 616 -9.48 -5.12 -28.05
N VAL A 617 -10.59 -4.50 -28.45
CA VAL A 617 -11.15 -3.30 -27.80
C VAL A 617 -12.60 -3.56 -27.40
N THR A 618 -12.85 -3.72 -26.11
CA THR A 618 -14.18 -3.93 -25.52
C THR A 618 -14.85 -2.60 -25.22
N ILE A 619 -15.93 -2.30 -25.91
CA ILE A 619 -16.69 -1.05 -25.80
C ILE A 619 -18.02 -1.35 -25.12
N ARG A 620 -18.26 -0.68 -23.99
CA ARG A 620 -19.52 -0.79 -23.24
C ARG A 620 -20.51 0.24 -23.74
N THR A 621 -21.71 -0.20 -24.11
CA THR A 621 -22.80 0.72 -24.46
C THR A 621 -23.21 1.58 -23.26
N LEU A 622 -23.97 2.65 -23.49
CA LEU A 622 -24.33 3.63 -22.47
C LEU A 622 -24.92 2.95 -21.22
N ASP A 623 -24.33 3.26 -20.07
CA ASP A 623 -24.66 2.66 -18.79
C ASP A 623 -25.39 3.59 -17.80
N PRO A 624 -25.02 4.87 -17.59
CA PRO A 624 -25.63 5.69 -16.53
C PRO A 624 -27.11 6.03 -16.83
N PRO A 625 -27.90 6.30 -15.77
CA PRO A 625 -29.27 6.78 -15.92
C PRO A 625 -29.28 8.20 -16.50
N LEU A 626 -30.36 8.54 -17.22
CA LEU A 626 -30.44 9.81 -17.95
C LEU A 626 -30.38 11.05 -17.06
N HIS A 627 -30.80 10.97 -15.79
CA HIS A 627 -30.77 12.12 -14.88
C HIS A 627 -29.35 12.57 -14.52
N GLU A 628 -28.32 11.73 -14.67
CA GLU A 628 -26.93 12.14 -14.42
C GLU A 628 -26.44 13.20 -15.42
N PHE A 629 -27.05 13.28 -16.60
CA PHE A 629 -26.72 14.29 -17.61
C PHE A 629 -27.52 15.60 -17.47
N LEU A 630 -28.48 15.63 -16.54
CA LEU A 630 -29.37 16.77 -16.33
C LEU A 630 -28.88 17.66 -15.18
N PRO A 631 -29.17 18.97 -15.24
CA PRO A 631 -28.79 19.91 -14.19
C PRO A 631 -29.51 19.61 -12.87
N LYS A 632 -28.85 19.90 -11.75
CA LYS A 632 -29.36 19.61 -10.40
C LYS A 632 -30.03 20.82 -9.75
N ASN A 633 -29.61 22.03 -10.14
CA ASN A 633 -29.99 23.25 -9.46
C ASN A 633 -30.85 24.17 -10.34
N GLU A 634 -31.68 25.01 -9.70
CA GLU A 634 -32.57 25.96 -10.40
C GLU A 634 -31.83 26.98 -11.30
N SER A 635 -30.60 27.36 -10.94
CA SER A 635 -29.77 28.24 -11.79
C SER A 635 -29.35 27.50 -13.05
N GLU A 636 -28.79 26.29 -12.89
CA GLU A 636 -28.33 25.45 -13.99
C GLU A 636 -29.46 25.07 -14.96
N ILE A 637 -30.66 24.83 -14.43
CA ILE A 637 -31.86 24.60 -15.25
C ILE A 637 -32.14 25.80 -16.16
N ARG A 638 -32.07 27.04 -15.65
CA ARG A 638 -32.30 28.24 -16.47
C ARG A 638 -31.20 28.42 -17.50
N ASP A 639 -29.95 28.29 -17.08
CA ASP A 639 -28.79 28.49 -17.95
C ASP A 639 -28.76 27.44 -19.08
N LEU A 640 -29.09 26.18 -18.76
CA LEU A 640 -29.22 25.15 -19.77
C LEU A 640 -30.40 25.44 -20.70
N ALA A 641 -31.57 25.78 -20.15
CA ALA A 641 -32.75 26.07 -20.94
C ALA A 641 -32.54 27.19 -21.97
N GLU A 642 -31.81 28.25 -21.60
CA GLU A 642 -31.40 29.30 -22.53
C GLU A 642 -30.43 28.78 -23.60
N ARG A 643 -29.45 27.95 -23.22
CA ARG A 643 -28.41 27.43 -24.10
C ARG A 643 -28.94 26.50 -25.20
N ILE A 644 -29.81 25.56 -24.83
CA ILE A 644 -30.42 24.60 -25.78
C ILE A 644 -31.78 25.07 -26.31
N ASN A 645 -32.18 26.31 -25.98
CA ASN A 645 -33.40 26.96 -26.44
C ASN A 645 -34.68 26.14 -26.18
N VAL A 646 -34.86 25.71 -24.93
CA VAL A 646 -36.06 25.00 -24.44
C VAL A 646 -36.73 25.76 -23.30
N ASP A 647 -38.01 25.47 -23.04
CA ASP A 647 -38.71 26.06 -21.90
C ASP A 647 -38.11 25.54 -20.57
N PRO A 648 -37.66 26.44 -19.65
CA PRO A 648 -37.16 26.03 -18.34
C PRO A 648 -38.16 25.18 -17.55
N GLN A 649 -39.47 25.39 -17.75
CA GLN A 649 -40.50 24.58 -17.11
C GLN A 649 -40.50 23.15 -17.65
N LYS A 650 -40.39 22.96 -18.98
CA LYS A 650 -40.28 21.63 -19.60
C LYS A 650 -39.06 20.88 -19.09
N LEU A 651 -37.92 21.57 -18.98
CA LEU A 651 -36.69 20.98 -18.43
C LEU A 651 -36.87 20.57 -16.97
N ARG A 652 -37.49 21.41 -16.13
CA ARG A 652 -37.79 21.07 -14.73
C ARG A 652 -38.69 19.84 -14.61
N GLU A 653 -39.77 19.79 -15.37
CA GLU A 653 -40.70 18.65 -15.40
C GLU A 653 -39.98 17.36 -15.82
N ARG A 654 -39.06 17.43 -16.79
CA ARG A 654 -38.26 16.28 -17.22
C ARG A 654 -37.25 15.82 -16.17
N VAL A 655 -36.61 16.75 -15.46
CA VAL A 655 -35.71 16.44 -14.33
C VAL A 655 -36.47 15.72 -13.22
N GLU A 656 -37.66 16.21 -12.87
CA GLU A 656 -38.52 15.56 -11.87
C GLU A 656 -39.02 14.18 -12.33
N GLU A 657 -39.35 14.02 -13.62
CA GLU A 657 -39.78 12.74 -14.20
C GLU A 657 -38.68 11.67 -14.18
N LEU A 658 -37.43 12.06 -14.48
CA LEU A 658 -36.29 11.15 -14.52
C LEU A 658 -35.61 10.96 -13.16
N HIS A 659 -36.09 11.64 -12.13
CA HIS A 659 -35.59 11.48 -10.77
C HIS A 659 -35.89 10.07 -10.25
N GLU A 660 -34.86 9.39 -9.75
CA GLU A 660 -34.97 8.05 -9.20
C GLU A 660 -34.54 8.03 -7.73
N PHE A 661 -35.26 7.26 -6.91
CA PHE A 661 -34.89 7.07 -5.50
C PHE A 661 -33.57 6.34 -5.32
N ASN A 662 -33.25 5.38 -6.22
CA ASN A 662 -32.02 4.58 -6.17
C ASN A 662 -31.44 4.46 -7.59
N PRO A 663 -30.73 5.49 -8.09
CA PRO A 663 -30.18 5.54 -9.45
C PRO A 663 -29.37 4.31 -9.88
N MET A 664 -28.57 3.77 -8.95
CA MET A 664 -27.77 2.55 -9.13
C MET A 664 -28.59 1.36 -9.68
N LEU A 665 -29.85 1.21 -9.27
CA LEU A 665 -30.72 0.09 -9.65
C LEU A 665 -31.83 0.49 -10.63
N GLY A 666 -31.78 1.71 -11.16
CA GLY A 666 -32.86 2.33 -11.92
C GLY A 666 -32.90 2.02 -13.41
N HIS A 667 -33.40 2.98 -14.18
CA HIS A 667 -33.60 2.92 -15.63
C HIS A 667 -32.32 3.30 -16.37
N ARG A 668 -31.41 2.33 -16.44
CA ARG A 668 -30.05 2.51 -16.96
C ARG A 668 -29.57 1.24 -17.71
N GLY A 669 -28.37 1.28 -18.27
CA GLY A 669 -27.75 0.15 -18.98
C GLY A 669 -28.64 -0.48 -20.06
N CYS A 670 -28.68 -1.82 -20.15
CA CYS A 670 -29.50 -2.50 -21.17
C CYS A 670 -30.98 -2.15 -21.13
N ARG A 671 -31.52 -1.75 -19.97
CA ARG A 671 -32.94 -1.39 -19.81
C ARG A 671 -33.26 -0.15 -20.63
N LEU A 672 -32.37 0.84 -20.55
CA LEU A 672 -32.47 2.07 -21.32
C LEU A 672 -32.37 1.78 -22.83
N GLY A 673 -31.40 0.96 -23.23
CA GLY A 673 -31.24 0.54 -24.64
C GLY A 673 -32.40 -0.30 -25.16
N ILE A 674 -33.16 -1.00 -24.31
CA ILE A 674 -34.36 -1.75 -24.71
C ILE A 674 -35.54 -0.82 -24.95
N VAL A 675 -35.72 0.18 -24.07
CA VAL A 675 -36.81 1.16 -24.18
C VAL A 675 -36.54 2.15 -25.32
N TYR A 676 -35.28 2.53 -25.51
CA TYR A 676 -34.83 3.45 -26.55
C TYR A 676 -33.72 2.82 -27.42
N PRO A 677 -34.08 1.86 -28.30
CA PRO A 677 -33.12 1.15 -29.15
C PRO A 677 -32.24 2.06 -30.01
N GLU A 678 -32.75 3.23 -30.39
CA GLU A 678 -32.01 4.22 -31.18
C GLU A 678 -30.69 4.68 -30.54
N ILE A 679 -30.57 4.61 -29.20
CA ILE A 679 -29.31 4.91 -28.50
C ILE A 679 -28.27 3.85 -28.84
N THR A 680 -28.59 2.58 -28.66
CA THR A 680 -27.72 1.44 -29.00
C THR A 680 -27.45 1.39 -30.51
N GLU A 681 -28.44 1.72 -31.35
CA GLU A 681 -28.27 1.81 -32.81
C GLU A 681 -27.16 2.82 -33.18
N MET A 682 -27.21 4.03 -32.58
CA MET A 682 -26.22 5.08 -32.84
C MET A 682 -24.82 4.65 -32.40
N GLN A 683 -24.68 4.10 -31.19
CA GLN A 683 -23.38 3.67 -30.69
C GLN A 683 -22.79 2.52 -31.52
N ALA A 684 -23.60 1.51 -31.85
CA ALA A 684 -23.17 0.41 -32.71
C ALA A 684 -22.71 0.93 -34.09
N ARG A 685 -23.46 1.87 -34.69
CA ARG A 685 -23.08 2.49 -35.97
C ARG A 685 -21.76 3.24 -35.86
N ALA A 686 -21.56 4.05 -34.81
CA ALA A 686 -20.31 4.76 -34.56
C ALA A 686 -19.10 3.81 -34.48
N ILE A 687 -19.24 2.71 -33.73
CA ILE A 687 -18.22 1.68 -33.54
C ILE A 687 -17.86 1.03 -34.88
N PHE A 688 -18.85 0.52 -35.62
CA PHE A 688 -18.58 -0.22 -36.86
C PHE A 688 -18.12 0.69 -38.00
N GLU A 689 -18.60 1.93 -38.10
CA GLU A 689 -18.08 2.89 -39.08
C GLU A 689 -16.61 3.22 -38.80
N ALA A 690 -16.25 3.46 -37.54
CA ALA A 690 -14.87 3.68 -37.13
C ALA A 690 -13.98 2.46 -37.41
N ALA A 691 -14.44 1.27 -37.03
CA ALA A 691 -13.70 0.02 -37.24
C ALA A 691 -13.44 -0.26 -38.72
N VAL A 692 -14.45 -0.05 -39.59
CA VAL A 692 -14.30 -0.20 -41.05
C VAL A 692 -13.33 0.84 -41.61
N ASP A 693 -13.43 2.10 -41.19
CA ASP A 693 -12.54 3.16 -41.67
C ASP A 693 -11.07 2.87 -41.33
N VAL A 694 -10.79 2.51 -40.07
CA VAL A 694 -9.44 2.14 -39.63
C VAL A 694 -8.95 0.87 -40.32
N THR A 695 -9.83 -0.12 -40.54
CA THR A 695 -9.49 -1.34 -41.30
C THR A 695 -9.11 -1.03 -42.75
N LYS A 696 -9.81 -0.09 -43.40
CA LYS A 696 -9.47 0.36 -44.77
C LYS A 696 -8.11 1.07 -44.85
N ARG A 697 -7.62 1.62 -43.72
CA ARG A 697 -6.26 2.18 -43.59
C ARG A 697 -5.19 1.10 -43.39
N GLY A 698 -5.56 -0.18 -43.35
CA GLY A 698 -4.64 -1.32 -43.21
C GLY A 698 -4.32 -1.71 -41.77
N ILE A 699 -5.05 -1.17 -40.79
CA ILE A 699 -4.87 -1.46 -39.38
C ILE A 699 -5.84 -2.57 -38.97
N LYS A 700 -5.36 -3.61 -38.27
CA LYS A 700 -6.21 -4.68 -37.77
C LYS A 700 -7.02 -4.20 -36.56
N VAL A 701 -8.34 -4.26 -36.65
CA VAL A 701 -9.28 -3.85 -35.60
C VAL A 701 -10.07 -5.07 -35.12
N LEU A 702 -10.24 -5.20 -33.80
CA LEU A 702 -10.95 -6.30 -33.14
C LEU A 702 -11.97 -5.74 -32.14
N PRO A 703 -13.10 -5.19 -32.61
CA PRO A 703 -14.12 -4.62 -31.73
C PRO A 703 -14.91 -5.71 -30.98
N GLU A 704 -15.09 -5.50 -29.69
CA GLU A 704 -15.95 -6.32 -28.82
C GLU A 704 -17.03 -5.40 -28.22
N ILE A 705 -18.31 -5.68 -28.47
CA ILE A 705 -19.42 -4.85 -28.00
C ILE A 705 -20.00 -5.48 -26.75
N MET A 706 -20.03 -4.73 -25.66
CA MET A 706 -20.47 -5.19 -24.34
C MET A 706 -21.77 -4.49 -23.91
N ILE A 707 -22.77 -5.30 -23.57
CA ILE A 707 -24.04 -4.82 -23.04
C ILE A 707 -23.99 -4.80 -21.49
N PRO A 708 -24.22 -3.66 -20.82
CA PRO A 708 -24.22 -3.54 -19.38
C PRO A 708 -25.56 -3.93 -18.73
N LEU A 709 -25.51 -4.23 -17.45
CA LEU A 709 -26.61 -4.42 -16.50
C LEU A 709 -27.62 -5.52 -16.87
N VAL A 710 -27.18 -6.50 -17.66
CA VAL A 710 -28.00 -7.64 -18.07
C VAL A 710 -28.30 -8.51 -16.86
N GLY A 711 -29.59 -8.75 -16.59
CA GLY A 711 -30.05 -9.71 -15.59
C GLY A 711 -30.68 -10.96 -16.20
N HIS A 712 -31.10 -10.92 -17.45
CA HIS A 712 -31.86 -11.97 -18.13
C HIS A 712 -31.44 -12.14 -19.61
N ILE A 713 -31.44 -13.39 -20.11
CA ILE A 713 -31.09 -13.69 -21.52
C ILE A 713 -31.85 -12.82 -22.53
N ASN A 714 -33.18 -12.71 -22.42
CA ASN A 714 -33.98 -11.86 -23.31
C ASN A 714 -33.58 -10.37 -23.33
N GLU A 715 -33.07 -9.81 -22.23
CA GLU A 715 -32.56 -8.43 -22.23
C GLU A 715 -31.33 -8.34 -23.14
N PHE A 716 -30.42 -9.30 -23.00
CA PHE A 716 -29.25 -9.43 -23.86
C PHE A 716 -29.62 -9.72 -25.32
N SER A 717 -30.51 -10.69 -25.59
CA SER A 717 -30.90 -11.07 -26.95
C SER A 717 -31.48 -9.89 -27.74
N LEU A 718 -32.27 -9.03 -27.09
CA LEU A 718 -32.85 -7.84 -27.70
C LEU A 718 -31.77 -6.82 -28.08
N GLN A 719 -30.83 -6.53 -27.18
CA GLN A 719 -29.72 -5.60 -27.46
C GLN A 719 -28.73 -6.17 -28.48
N ARG A 720 -28.37 -7.44 -28.36
CA ARG A 720 -27.52 -8.15 -29.33
C ARG A 720 -28.11 -8.07 -30.73
N LYS A 721 -29.42 -8.23 -30.87
CA LYS A 721 -30.09 -8.11 -32.17
C LYS A 721 -29.90 -6.72 -32.78
N VAL A 722 -30.06 -5.65 -31.99
CA VAL A 722 -29.84 -4.26 -32.46
C VAL A 722 -28.40 -4.08 -32.95
N VAL A 723 -27.42 -4.52 -32.18
CA VAL A 723 -25.99 -4.43 -32.55
C VAL A 723 -25.69 -5.18 -33.85
N VAL A 724 -26.18 -6.42 -33.98
CA VAL A 724 -25.95 -7.26 -35.17
C VAL A 724 -26.62 -6.68 -36.41
N ASP A 725 -27.87 -6.21 -36.29
CA ASP A 725 -28.60 -5.64 -37.42
C ASP A 725 -27.87 -4.39 -37.96
N ILE A 726 -27.36 -3.52 -37.08
CA ILE A 726 -26.59 -2.33 -37.46
C ILE A 726 -25.21 -2.67 -38.02
N ALA A 727 -24.53 -3.68 -37.47
CA ALA A 727 -23.24 -4.15 -38.01
C ALA A 727 -23.38 -4.55 -39.48
N GLU A 728 -24.38 -5.38 -39.80
CA GLU A 728 -24.64 -5.84 -41.16
C GLU A 728 -25.06 -4.71 -42.10
N GLU A 729 -25.81 -3.71 -41.60
CA GLU A 729 -26.15 -2.50 -42.35
C GLU A 729 -24.90 -1.71 -42.74
N VAL A 730 -24.03 -1.41 -41.77
CA VAL A 730 -22.77 -0.68 -42.01
C VAL A 730 -21.85 -1.46 -42.95
N PHE A 731 -21.72 -2.78 -42.80
CA PHE A 731 -20.88 -3.58 -43.69
C PHE A 731 -21.39 -3.58 -45.13
N LYS A 732 -22.72 -3.61 -45.32
CA LYS A 732 -23.35 -3.52 -46.63
C LYS A 732 -23.15 -2.15 -47.26
N GLU A 733 -23.30 -1.07 -46.49
CA GLU A 733 -23.13 0.31 -46.95
C GLU A 733 -21.68 0.62 -47.34
N THR A 734 -20.73 0.15 -46.52
CA THR A 734 -19.31 0.47 -46.67
C THR A 734 -18.56 -0.51 -47.58
N GLY A 735 -19.15 -1.66 -47.90
CA GLY A 735 -18.55 -2.71 -48.72
C GLY A 735 -17.35 -3.42 -48.07
N SER A 736 -17.23 -3.34 -46.74
CA SER A 736 -16.12 -3.91 -45.96
C SER A 736 -16.66 -4.54 -44.70
N ARG A 737 -16.05 -5.64 -44.25
CA ARG A 737 -16.45 -6.37 -43.04
C ARG A 737 -15.30 -6.41 -42.05
N VAL A 738 -15.63 -6.33 -40.76
CA VAL A 738 -14.70 -6.50 -39.63
C VAL A 738 -15.23 -7.65 -38.76
N GLU A 739 -14.34 -8.48 -38.22
CA GLU A 739 -14.71 -9.50 -37.23
C GLU A 739 -14.98 -8.83 -35.90
N TYR A 740 -16.05 -9.23 -35.20
CA TYR A 740 -16.45 -8.61 -33.93
C TYR A 740 -17.09 -9.65 -33.01
N LEU A 741 -17.12 -9.36 -31.72
CA LEU A 741 -17.83 -10.15 -30.72
C LEU A 741 -18.92 -9.31 -30.05
N VAL A 742 -20.00 -9.96 -29.62
CA VAL A 742 -21.03 -9.37 -28.75
C VAL A 742 -21.13 -10.18 -27.46
N GLY A 743 -20.88 -9.51 -26.35
CA GLY A 743 -20.86 -10.10 -25.02
C GLY A 743 -21.55 -9.20 -24.01
N THR A 744 -21.47 -9.59 -22.75
CA THR A 744 -22.20 -8.91 -21.69
C THR A 744 -21.35 -8.70 -20.45
N MET A 745 -21.70 -7.65 -19.72
CA MET A 745 -21.22 -7.47 -18.36
C MET A 745 -21.96 -8.44 -17.43
N ILE A 746 -21.22 -9.10 -16.53
CA ILE A 746 -21.78 -9.91 -15.44
C ILE A 746 -21.58 -9.13 -14.16
N GLU A 747 -22.59 -8.34 -13.81
CA GLU A 747 -22.53 -7.40 -12.68
C GLU A 747 -23.79 -7.40 -11.80
N LEU A 748 -24.72 -8.33 -12.09
CA LEU A 748 -25.88 -8.61 -11.25
C LEU A 748 -25.82 -10.07 -10.77
N PRO A 749 -26.16 -10.36 -9.50
CA PRO A 749 -26.15 -11.72 -8.98
C PRO A 749 -27.00 -12.69 -9.81
N ARG A 750 -28.13 -12.21 -10.36
CA ARG A 750 -28.98 -13.01 -11.25
C ARG A 750 -28.26 -13.44 -12.54
N ALA A 751 -27.40 -12.58 -13.08
CA ALA A 751 -26.63 -12.87 -14.29
C ALA A 751 -25.65 -14.01 -14.03
N ALA A 752 -24.88 -13.94 -12.94
CA ALA A 752 -23.99 -15.02 -12.49
C ALA A 752 -24.76 -16.34 -12.24
N LEU A 753 -25.88 -16.27 -11.51
CA LEU A 753 -26.70 -17.45 -11.20
C LEU A 753 -27.33 -18.12 -12.42
N THR A 754 -27.54 -17.40 -13.52
CA THR A 754 -28.15 -17.89 -14.77
C THR A 754 -27.21 -17.79 -15.98
N ALA A 755 -25.91 -17.76 -15.72
CA ALA A 755 -24.86 -17.53 -16.71
C ALA A 755 -24.87 -18.55 -17.85
N ASP A 756 -25.28 -19.80 -17.60
CA ASP A 756 -25.46 -20.85 -18.62
C ASP A 756 -26.43 -20.43 -19.73
N LYS A 757 -27.52 -19.75 -19.35
CA LYS A 757 -28.52 -19.26 -20.31
C LYS A 757 -27.99 -18.08 -21.11
N ILE A 758 -27.32 -17.15 -20.44
CA ILE A 758 -26.78 -15.95 -21.08
C ILE A 758 -25.65 -16.33 -22.05
N ALA A 759 -24.77 -17.24 -21.67
CA ALA A 759 -23.64 -17.74 -22.48
C ALA A 759 -24.07 -18.49 -23.75
N ALA A 760 -25.33 -18.93 -23.84
CA ALA A 760 -25.87 -19.50 -25.08
C ALA A 760 -25.80 -18.49 -26.24
N GLU A 761 -25.95 -17.18 -25.96
CA GLU A 761 -25.88 -16.12 -26.95
C GLU A 761 -24.66 -15.21 -26.83
N ALA A 762 -24.17 -14.98 -25.61
CA ALA A 762 -23.01 -14.12 -25.36
C ALA A 762 -21.70 -14.82 -25.73
N GLU A 763 -20.81 -14.10 -26.41
CA GLU A 763 -19.52 -14.63 -26.86
C GLU A 763 -18.39 -14.40 -25.86
N PHE A 764 -18.57 -13.44 -24.94
CA PHE A 764 -17.68 -13.21 -23.81
C PHE A 764 -18.44 -12.66 -22.60
N PHE A 765 -17.86 -12.83 -21.42
CA PHE A 765 -18.26 -12.19 -20.17
C PHE A 765 -17.17 -11.25 -19.67
N SER A 766 -17.58 -10.08 -19.20
CA SER A 766 -16.73 -9.19 -18.40
C SER A 766 -17.39 -8.96 -17.04
N TYR A 767 -16.73 -9.34 -15.96
CA TYR A 767 -17.24 -9.12 -14.61
C TYR A 767 -17.07 -7.66 -14.21
N GLY A 768 -18.19 -6.97 -14.04
CA GLY A 768 -18.27 -5.63 -13.45
C GLY A 768 -18.35 -5.76 -11.93
N THR A 769 -17.23 -6.02 -11.27
CA THR A 769 -17.21 -6.40 -9.84
C THR A 769 -17.59 -5.26 -8.90
N ASN A 770 -17.51 -4.01 -9.34
CA ASN A 770 -17.98 -2.87 -8.54
C ASN A 770 -19.49 -2.99 -8.27
N ASP A 771 -20.31 -3.05 -9.33
CA ASP A 771 -21.76 -3.21 -9.23
C ASP A 771 -22.18 -4.58 -8.68
N LEU A 772 -21.42 -5.63 -8.99
CA LEU A 772 -21.67 -6.96 -8.42
C LEU A 772 -21.46 -6.96 -6.90
N THR A 773 -20.43 -6.29 -6.40
CA THR A 773 -20.19 -6.14 -4.96
C THR A 773 -21.30 -5.34 -4.31
N GLN A 774 -21.69 -4.21 -4.91
CA GLN A 774 -22.80 -3.37 -4.42
C GLN A 774 -24.09 -4.18 -4.25
N THR A 775 -24.45 -4.96 -5.26
CA THR A 775 -25.69 -5.74 -5.28
C THR A 775 -25.62 -7.02 -4.44
N THR A 776 -24.45 -7.62 -4.27
CA THR A 776 -24.25 -8.81 -3.42
C THR A 776 -24.30 -8.44 -1.94
N PHE A 777 -23.61 -7.37 -1.54
CA PHE A 777 -23.65 -6.89 -0.16
C PHE A 777 -24.92 -6.09 0.16
N GLY A 778 -25.62 -5.56 -0.84
CA GLY A 778 -26.75 -4.65 -0.64
C GLY A 778 -26.30 -3.26 -0.17
N MET A 779 -25.16 -2.80 -0.67
CA MET A 779 -24.50 -1.57 -0.28
C MET A 779 -24.35 -0.63 -1.48
N SER A 780 -24.73 0.64 -1.31
CA SER A 780 -24.34 1.70 -2.24
C SER A 780 -22.89 2.09 -1.95
N ARG A 781 -22.01 2.08 -2.96
CA ARG A 781 -20.60 2.45 -2.80
C ARG A 781 -20.44 3.87 -2.26
N ASP A 782 -21.25 4.80 -2.74
CA ASP A 782 -21.20 6.21 -2.36
C ASP A 782 -21.66 6.44 -0.90
N ASP A 783 -22.55 5.58 -0.39
CA ASP A 783 -23.06 5.67 0.97
C ASP A 783 -22.28 4.82 1.98
N ALA A 784 -21.63 3.74 1.52
CA ALA A 784 -20.91 2.80 2.37
C ALA A 784 -19.78 3.47 3.16
N VAL A 785 -19.18 4.53 2.60
CA VAL A 785 -18.11 5.33 3.26
C VAL A 785 -18.52 5.83 4.65
N LYS A 786 -19.82 5.99 4.92
CA LYS A 786 -20.33 6.46 6.23
C LYS A 786 -20.11 5.44 7.37
N PHE A 787 -19.92 4.16 7.06
CA PHE A 787 -19.85 3.10 8.07
C PHE A 787 -18.83 1.99 7.77
N LEU A 788 -18.27 1.94 6.55
CA LEU A 788 -17.37 0.86 6.14
C LEU A 788 -16.07 0.86 6.97
N ASP A 789 -15.55 2.05 7.28
CA ASP A 789 -14.42 2.22 8.20
C ASP A 789 -14.69 1.59 9.57
N ASP A 790 -15.91 1.75 10.09
CA ASP A 790 -16.30 1.15 11.37
C ASP A 790 -16.48 -0.36 11.24
N TYR A 791 -16.93 -0.87 10.09
CA TYR A 791 -17.01 -2.32 9.84
C TYR A 791 -15.63 -2.96 9.86
N VAL A 792 -14.66 -2.36 9.18
CA VAL A 792 -13.26 -2.83 9.17
C VAL A 792 -12.63 -2.70 10.56
N LYS A 793 -12.83 -1.56 11.24
CA LYS A 793 -12.31 -1.36 12.61
C LYS A 793 -12.90 -2.35 13.61
N ASN A 794 -14.17 -2.70 13.49
CA ASN A 794 -14.82 -3.66 14.40
C ASN A 794 -14.65 -5.12 13.96
N GLY A 795 -13.91 -5.40 12.88
CA GLY A 795 -13.67 -6.75 12.38
C GLY A 795 -14.92 -7.43 11.81
N VAL A 796 -15.94 -6.67 11.38
CA VAL A 796 -17.10 -7.19 10.65
C VAL A 796 -16.69 -7.61 9.25
N LEU A 797 -15.82 -6.83 8.61
CA LEU A 797 -15.14 -7.14 7.36
C LEU A 797 -13.64 -6.99 7.59
N GLU A 798 -12.84 -7.82 6.92
CA GLU A 798 -11.38 -7.74 7.00
C GLU A 798 -10.85 -6.54 6.20
N TYR A 799 -11.44 -6.29 5.03
CA TYR A 799 -11.08 -5.22 4.12
C TYR A 799 -12.30 -4.47 3.59
N ASP A 800 -12.07 -3.32 2.96
CA ASP A 800 -13.05 -2.67 2.09
C ASP A 800 -13.29 -3.57 0.85
N PRO A 801 -14.51 -4.11 0.67
CA PRO A 801 -14.81 -5.05 -0.42
C PRO A 801 -14.85 -4.39 -1.80
N PHE A 802 -14.74 -3.06 -1.89
CA PHE A 802 -14.57 -2.34 -3.16
C PHE A 802 -13.10 -2.15 -3.55
N GLN A 803 -12.17 -2.39 -2.62
CA GLN A 803 -10.73 -2.34 -2.87
C GLN A 803 -10.16 -3.73 -3.08
N VAL A 804 -10.52 -4.66 -2.20
CA VAL A 804 -10.11 -6.08 -2.25
C VAL A 804 -11.35 -6.91 -2.52
N LEU A 805 -11.31 -7.75 -3.56
CA LEU A 805 -12.43 -8.60 -3.92
C LEU A 805 -12.80 -9.51 -2.75
N ASP A 806 -14.06 -9.46 -2.31
CA ASP A 806 -14.64 -10.45 -1.38
C ASP A 806 -14.68 -11.82 -2.07
N GLN A 807 -13.70 -12.68 -1.76
CA GLN A 807 -13.58 -13.99 -2.38
C GLN A 807 -14.65 -14.98 -1.92
N GLU A 808 -15.18 -14.84 -0.69
CA GLU A 808 -16.18 -15.76 -0.13
C GLU A 808 -17.56 -15.51 -0.73
N GLY A 809 -18.02 -14.25 -0.74
CA GLY A 809 -19.34 -13.88 -1.26
C GLY A 809 -19.32 -13.58 -2.76
N VAL A 810 -18.73 -12.45 -3.14
CA VAL A 810 -18.69 -12.00 -4.54
C VAL A 810 -17.90 -12.98 -5.41
N GLY A 811 -16.77 -13.51 -4.91
CA GLY A 811 -15.95 -14.51 -5.59
C GLY A 811 -16.70 -15.81 -5.89
N SER A 812 -17.59 -16.25 -5.00
CA SER A 812 -18.49 -17.39 -5.26
C SER A 812 -19.40 -17.14 -6.47
N LEU A 813 -19.88 -15.90 -6.68
CA LEU A 813 -20.67 -15.56 -7.87
C LEU A 813 -19.82 -15.56 -9.15
N LEU A 814 -18.57 -15.11 -9.08
CA LEU A 814 -17.60 -15.21 -10.19
C LEU A 814 -17.37 -16.67 -10.58
N GLN A 815 -17.13 -17.53 -9.59
CA GLN A 815 -16.93 -18.96 -9.81
C GLN A 815 -18.17 -19.60 -10.47
N ILE A 816 -19.35 -19.43 -9.86
CA ILE A 816 -20.61 -20.00 -10.37
C ILE A 816 -20.88 -19.52 -11.81
N GLY A 817 -20.70 -18.22 -12.07
CA GLY A 817 -20.95 -17.65 -13.38
C GLY A 817 -19.97 -18.16 -14.43
N CYS A 818 -18.67 -18.28 -14.09
CA CYS A 818 -17.64 -18.80 -14.98
C CYS A 818 -17.90 -20.26 -15.33
N GLU A 819 -18.12 -21.11 -14.32
CA GLU A 819 -18.40 -22.54 -14.51
C GLU A 819 -19.65 -22.77 -15.38
N LYS A 820 -20.76 -22.09 -15.06
CA LYS A 820 -22.01 -22.22 -15.82
C LYS A 820 -21.89 -21.67 -17.24
N GLY A 821 -21.22 -20.53 -17.40
CA GLY A 821 -20.99 -19.91 -18.70
C GLY A 821 -20.18 -20.82 -19.62
N ARG A 822 -19.04 -21.33 -19.13
CA ARG A 822 -18.17 -22.24 -19.89
C ARG A 822 -18.80 -23.62 -20.11
N ALA A 823 -19.65 -24.11 -19.20
CA ALA A 823 -20.42 -25.32 -19.43
C ALA A 823 -21.40 -25.19 -20.62
N ALA A 824 -21.96 -24.00 -20.85
CA ALA A 824 -22.83 -23.73 -21.99
C ALA A 824 -22.05 -23.38 -23.27
N ARG A 825 -20.90 -22.71 -23.15
CA ARG A 825 -20.00 -22.34 -24.24
C ARG A 825 -18.54 -22.55 -23.82
N PRO A 826 -17.89 -23.68 -24.19
CA PRO A 826 -16.53 -23.99 -23.76
C PRO A 826 -15.48 -22.93 -24.10
N GLU A 827 -15.62 -22.29 -25.27
CA GLU A 827 -14.73 -21.22 -25.77
C GLU A 827 -15.17 -19.82 -25.30
N LEU A 828 -15.98 -19.72 -24.24
CA LEU A 828 -16.43 -18.44 -23.68
C LEU A 828 -15.23 -17.71 -23.08
N LYS A 829 -14.89 -16.56 -23.66
CA LYS A 829 -13.90 -15.64 -23.11
C LYS A 829 -14.47 -14.98 -21.85
N VAL A 830 -13.74 -15.03 -20.75
CA VAL A 830 -14.12 -14.50 -19.45
C VAL A 830 -13.04 -13.56 -18.94
N GLY A 831 -13.40 -12.33 -18.60
CA GLY A 831 -12.49 -11.43 -17.92
C GLY A 831 -13.18 -10.62 -16.82
N ILE A 832 -12.40 -9.77 -16.18
CA ILE A 832 -12.86 -8.84 -15.13
C ILE A 832 -12.45 -7.42 -15.50
N CYS A 833 -13.30 -6.45 -15.21
CA CYS A 833 -12.97 -5.03 -15.32
C CYS A 833 -13.37 -4.29 -14.05
N GLY A 834 -12.62 -3.24 -13.71
CA GLY A 834 -12.86 -2.43 -12.51
C GLY A 834 -11.59 -2.27 -11.67
N GLU A 835 -11.76 -1.85 -10.42
CA GLU A 835 -10.63 -1.61 -9.50
C GLU A 835 -9.95 -2.93 -9.10
N HIS A 836 -10.74 -3.98 -8.87
CA HIS A 836 -10.25 -5.33 -8.55
C HIS A 836 -9.37 -5.94 -9.66
N GLY A 837 -9.54 -5.55 -10.93
CA GLY A 837 -8.72 -6.04 -12.03
C GLY A 837 -7.25 -5.63 -11.95
N GLY A 838 -6.91 -4.67 -11.08
CA GLY A 838 -5.54 -4.21 -10.81
C GLY A 838 -5.08 -4.43 -9.37
N GLU A 839 -5.85 -5.16 -8.56
CA GLU A 839 -5.47 -5.50 -7.18
C GLU A 839 -4.85 -6.91 -7.15
N PRO A 840 -3.63 -7.11 -6.62
CA PRO A 840 -2.89 -8.35 -6.76
C PRO A 840 -3.62 -9.62 -6.29
N ASN A 841 -4.29 -9.59 -5.13
CA ASN A 841 -5.00 -10.76 -4.61
C ASN A 841 -6.20 -11.12 -5.47
N SER A 842 -6.93 -10.12 -5.98
CA SER A 842 -8.04 -10.26 -6.90
C SER A 842 -7.59 -10.83 -8.25
N VAL A 843 -6.43 -10.38 -8.77
CA VAL A 843 -5.82 -10.92 -10.01
C VAL A 843 -5.45 -12.39 -9.82
N LYS A 844 -4.80 -12.75 -8.72
CA LYS A 844 -4.47 -14.14 -8.38
C LYS A 844 -5.71 -15.02 -8.23
N PHE A 845 -6.78 -14.50 -7.62
CA PHE A 845 -8.06 -15.20 -7.53
C PHE A 845 -8.68 -15.44 -8.91
N CYS A 846 -8.65 -14.44 -9.81
CA CYS A 846 -9.13 -14.59 -11.19
C CYS A 846 -8.30 -15.63 -11.97
N TYR A 847 -6.98 -15.67 -11.78
CA TYR A 847 -6.12 -16.73 -12.32
C TYR A 847 -6.57 -18.11 -11.84
N GLY A 848 -6.80 -18.29 -10.54
CA GLY A 848 -7.27 -19.56 -9.97
C GLY A 848 -8.64 -20.03 -10.48
N LEU A 849 -9.52 -19.10 -10.87
CA LEU A 849 -10.79 -19.40 -11.53
C LEU A 849 -10.67 -19.66 -13.04
N GLY A 850 -9.46 -19.56 -13.59
CA GLY A 850 -9.14 -19.78 -14.99
C GLY A 850 -9.66 -18.67 -15.92
N PHE A 851 -9.74 -17.41 -15.46
CA PHE A 851 -10.12 -16.30 -16.33
C PHE A 851 -9.15 -16.16 -17.52
N ASP A 852 -9.59 -15.55 -18.61
CA ASP A 852 -8.75 -15.33 -19.79
C ASP A 852 -7.96 -14.00 -19.67
N TYR A 853 -8.55 -12.99 -19.02
CA TYR A 853 -7.89 -11.69 -18.85
C TYR A 853 -8.36 -10.93 -17.61
N VAL A 854 -7.53 -9.99 -17.15
CA VAL A 854 -7.90 -8.94 -16.20
C VAL A 854 -7.78 -7.57 -16.87
N SER A 855 -8.60 -6.60 -16.44
CA SER A 855 -8.61 -5.25 -17.01
C SER A 855 -8.67 -4.16 -15.93
N CYS A 856 -7.64 -3.31 -15.90
CA CYS A 856 -7.43 -2.28 -14.87
C CYS A 856 -7.11 -0.91 -15.49
N SER A 857 -7.03 0.17 -14.69
CA SER A 857 -6.61 1.47 -15.24
C SER A 857 -5.18 1.42 -15.82
N PRO A 858 -4.79 2.33 -16.74
CA PRO A 858 -3.50 2.27 -17.44
C PRO A 858 -2.30 2.10 -16.52
N PHE A 859 -2.27 2.85 -15.41
CA PHE A 859 -1.19 2.80 -14.42
C PHE A 859 -1.21 1.55 -13.55
N ARG A 860 -2.27 0.75 -13.53
CA ARG A 860 -2.28 -0.54 -12.81
C ARG A 860 -1.93 -1.72 -13.70
N VAL A 861 -1.68 -1.50 -14.99
CA VAL A 861 -1.28 -2.56 -15.94
C VAL A 861 0.01 -3.27 -15.49
N PRO A 862 1.10 -2.57 -15.09
CA PRO A 862 2.32 -3.25 -14.63
C PRO A 862 2.11 -4.08 -13.35
N ILE A 863 1.27 -3.57 -12.44
CA ILE A 863 0.89 -4.27 -11.19
C ILE A 863 0.17 -5.57 -11.53
N ALA A 864 -0.84 -5.51 -12.40
CA ALA A 864 -1.60 -6.67 -12.83
C ALA A 864 -0.73 -7.69 -13.59
N ARG A 865 0.22 -7.23 -14.42
CA ARG A 865 1.19 -8.10 -15.12
C ARG A 865 2.08 -8.86 -14.13
N LEU A 866 2.64 -8.17 -13.15
CA LEU A 866 3.47 -8.82 -12.13
C LEU A 866 2.64 -9.77 -11.25
N ALA A 867 1.45 -9.35 -10.81
CA ALA A 867 0.57 -10.19 -10.00
C ALA A 867 0.12 -11.46 -10.76
N ALA A 868 -0.16 -11.36 -12.06
CA ALA A 868 -0.49 -12.51 -12.90
C ALA A 868 0.69 -13.48 -13.05
N ALA A 869 1.92 -12.99 -13.19
CA ALA A 869 3.11 -13.83 -13.23
C ALA A 869 3.36 -14.52 -11.87
N GLN A 870 3.19 -13.78 -10.76
CA GLN A 870 3.29 -14.33 -9.41
C GLN A 870 2.26 -15.42 -9.16
N ALA A 871 1.02 -15.26 -9.67
CA ALA A 871 -0.02 -16.27 -9.56
C ALA A 871 0.39 -17.62 -10.18
N VAL A 872 1.02 -17.58 -11.36
CA VAL A 872 1.53 -18.79 -12.03
C VAL A 872 2.64 -19.45 -11.20
N ILE A 873 3.59 -18.66 -10.71
CA ILE A 873 4.73 -19.18 -9.92
C ILE A 873 4.25 -19.82 -8.61
N GLU A 874 3.28 -19.18 -7.94
CA GLU A 874 2.70 -19.68 -6.68
C GLU A 874 1.87 -20.96 -6.87
N ASP A 875 1.27 -21.16 -8.05
CA ASP A 875 0.52 -22.39 -8.40
C ASP A 875 1.44 -23.55 -8.79
N GLU A 876 2.64 -23.26 -9.31
CA GLU A 876 3.67 -24.26 -9.64
C GLU A 876 4.52 -24.72 -8.42
N ALA A 877 4.50 -23.96 -7.32
CA ALA A 877 5.29 -24.20 -6.10
C ALA A 877 4.59 -25.18 -5.12
#